data_AF-A0AAW2SRK9-F1
#
_entry.id   AF-A0AAW2SRK9-F1
#
_cell.length_a   1.000
_cell.length_b   1.000
_cell.length_c   1.000
_cell.angle_alpha   90.00
_cell.angle_beta   90.00
_cell.angle_gamma   90.00
#
_symmetry.space_group_name_H-M   'P 1'
#
loop_
_entity.id
_entity.type
_entity.pdbx_description
1 polymer ?
#
loop_
_entity_poly.entity_id
_entity_poly.type
_entity_poly.pdbx_seq_one_letter_code
_entity_poly.pdbx_strand_id
1 'polypeptide(L)'
;MALEDDEGIRCCIETYFKGVFTSSRPQAADIARGTAHLKCIVDSSMADELTLQYTEVEVTKAVFQMASLKSPGPDGMPPIFFQSFWHIVKNDVIACVLNFLNSLNLPSGFNDTHITLIPKCKQPEFLHHFHPISLCNIMYKIASKAIANRLKLHLDKIISPAQSAFVPSWLITDNILLAFELNHFLNTKANGNQGYMALKLDISKAYDKVEWAFLEQVLSNLGFPSPFIRLVMFCVSSVSYTFLLGGKQFGSVIPERGLRQGDPLSPYLFLLCTESFSTLLQKAEVDGRIRGVSVCRGAPSVSHLLFADNTLIFSRASGECARSILVLDVYRRASGQEINFAKSSVAFIKNTQEDICQLIAGLLNIRRENKMELYLGLPSKVARSKRELFAVIRDKVWQRITGWNEKFLSQAGKEVLIKSVIQAIPTYAMGCFKLPITLLREIQGMIARFWWSNREQAVDGGSVQGIRFAFGKIRGSPVLSPLNRLLPPPTASTVHTVADLIDSGYGDWDGDKIGALFWPIDRDIILSISISRAGDEDIIIWHFSNNGIFSVRSAYHLACDLNDEASGSNLKAEQTWWKSIWQAKLPDQVACFATSYYEAFLIQNSEAAVSRVQGGPSRWIGPPSGFVKLNFDGAILDKGTAMGIGVVARDERGRCIGWLSRRIDVMVSGEMAEAWAAREATQLALRRGWPMVVIEGDCLVLISKIRNATQDFSPVGPVISDIHKSASALSSCNFNFVKRSYNSVAHCLAKSANVASLEGDDLPLATLNLVNNELLS
;
A
#
# COMPACT_ATOMS: atom_id res chain seq x y z
N MET A 1 26.16 38.26 9.15
CA MET A 1 25.89 39.42 8.27
C MET A 1 24.47 39.24 7.78
N ALA A 2 23.58 40.20 8.02
CA ALA A 2 22.27 40.17 7.37
C ALA A 2 22.49 40.44 5.87
N LEU A 3 21.80 39.71 5.01
CA LEU A 3 21.87 39.88 3.57
C LEU A 3 20.60 40.62 3.16
N GLU A 4 20.76 41.86 2.69
CA GLU A 4 19.64 42.76 2.38
C GLU A 4 19.35 42.85 0.88
N ASP A 5 20.24 42.30 0.03
CA ASP A 5 20.15 42.32 -1.43
C ASP A 5 20.20 40.91 -2.06
N ASP A 6 19.63 40.79 -3.27
CA ASP A 6 19.59 39.52 -4.02
C ASP A 6 21.02 39.02 -4.36
N GLU A 7 22.01 39.91 -4.51
CA GLU A 7 23.39 39.55 -4.85
C GLU A 7 24.18 39.02 -3.65
N GLY A 8 24.01 39.59 -2.45
CA GLY A 8 24.53 39.00 -1.22
C GLY A 8 23.96 37.61 -0.95
N ILE A 9 22.67 37.41 -1.21
CA ILE A 9 22.01 36.08 -1.15
C ILE A 9 22.64 35.11 -2.17
N ARG A 10 22.83 35.56 -3.43
CA ARG A 10 23.48 34.77 -4.48
C ARG A 10 24.87 34.30 -4.06
N CYS A 11 25.74 35.23 -3.68
CA CYS A 11 27.13 34.94 -3.29
C CYS A 11 27.19 33.98 -2.09
N CYS A 12 26.27 34.14 -1.11
CA CYS A 12 26.18 33.24 0.04
C CYS A 12 25.78 31.81 -0.35
N ILE A 13 24.77 31.66 -1.21
CA ILE A 13 24.30 30.37 -1.72
C ILE A 13 25.40 29.68 -2.54
N GLU A 14 25.99 30.37 -3.52
CA GLU A 14 27.06 29.83 -4.36
C GLU A 14 28.27 29.40 -3.51
N THR A 15 28.76 30.26 -2.62
CA THR A 15 29.93 29.95 -1.76
C THR A 15 29.67 28.73 -0.87
N TYR A 16 28.50 28.67 -0.22
CA TYR A 16 28.16 27.57 0.68
C TYR A 16 27.96 26.25 -0.08
N PHE A 17 27.19 26.24 -1.17
CA PHE A 17 26.92 25.00 -1.90
C PHE A 17 28.10 24.53 -2.75
N LYS A 18 28.95 25.43 -3.25
CA LYS A 18 30.25 25.05 -3.83
C LYS A 18 31.10 24.32 -2.81
N GLY A 19 31.23 24.82 -1.57
CA GLY A 19 31.91 24.11 -0.48
C GLY A 19 31.27 22.76 -0.09
N VAL A 20 29.96 22.59 -0.31
CA VAL A 20 29.28 21.29 -0.11
C VAL A 20 29.59 20.32 -1.24
N PHE A 21 29.50 20.75 -2.50
CA PHE A 21 29.55 19.89 -3.68
C PHE A 21 30.94 19.75 -4.34
N THR A 22 31.95 20.54 -3.96
CA THR A 22 33.36 20.29 -4.30
C THR A 22 33.84 19.02 -3.59
N SER A 23 34.58 18.17 -4.32
CA SER A 23 35.08 16.90 -3.81
C SER A 23 36.17 17.11 -2.76
N SER A 24 36.20 16.25 -1.73
CA SER A 24 37.32 16.20 -0.79
C SER A 24 38.57 15.53 -1.38
N ARG A 25 38.47 14.98 -2.60
CA ARG A 25 39.51 14.22 -3.31
C ARG A 25 40.07 13.09 -2.45
N PRO A 26 39.21 12.14 -2.02
CA PRO A 26 39.61 11.03 -1.16
C PRO A 26 40.74 10.22 -1.80
N GLN A 27 41.73 9.82 -1.00
CA GLN A 27 42.87 9.04 -1.50
C GLN A 27 42.41 7.64 -1.93
N ALA A 28 42.95 7.13 -3.04
CA ALA A 28 42.66 5.79 -3.54
C ALA A 28 42.87 4.69 -2.46
N ALA A 29 43.86 4.86 -1.58
CA ALA A 29 44.10 3.96 -0.46
C ALA A 29 42.98 3.98 0.60
N ASP A 30 42.34 5.12 0.84
CA ASP A 30 41.22 5.22 1.77
C ASP A 30 39.93 4.71 1.13
N ILE A 31 39.68 4.99 -0.16
CA ILE A 31 38.58 4.37 -0.93
C ILE A 31 38.70 2.85 -0.88
N ALA A 32 39.87 2.30 -1.25
CA ALA A 32 40.13 0.87 -1.27
C ALA A 32 39.94 0.21 0.11
N ARG A 33 40.34 0.89 1.21
CA ARG A 33 40.08 0.42 2.58
C ARG A 33 38.59 0.48 2.94
N GLY A 34 37.88 1.52 2.50
CA GLY A 34 36.44 1.69 2.73
C GLY A 34 35.59 0.63 2.02
N THR A 35 36.05 0.12 0.88
CA THR A 35 35.35 -0.90 0.07
C THR A 35 35.96 -2.30 0.15
N ALA A 36 37.06 -2.49 0.92
CA ALA A 36 37.91 -3.69 0.95
C ALA A 36 37.22 -5.02 1.27
N HIS A 37 36.03 -4.97 1.89
CA HIS A 37 35.33 -6.15 2.41
C HIS A 37 34.01 -6.41 1.70
N LEU A 38 33.58 -5.52 0.78
CA LEU A 38 32.45 -5.78 -0.11
C LEU A 38 32.68 -7.08 -0.86
N LYS A 39 31.63 -7.90 -0.93
CA LYS A 39 31.62 -9.11 -1.74
C LYS A 39 31.06 -8.77 -3.12
N CYS A 40 31.58 -9.43 -4.15
CA CYS A 40 30.91 -9.50 -5.44
C CYS A 40 29.62 -10.31 -5.23
N ILE A 41 28.46 -9.67 -5.38
CA ILE A 41 27.12 -10.26 -5.17
C ILE A 41 26.32 -10.28 -6.47
N VAL A 42 26.57 -9.33 -7.38
CA VAL A 42 25.99 -9.32 -8.73
C VAL A 42 26.59 -10.48 -9.52
N ASP A 43 25.79 -11.53 -9.70
CA ASP A 43 26.15 -12.69 -10.54
C ASP A 43 25.97 -12.37 -12.04
N SER A 44 26.32 -13.33 -12.91
CA SER A 44 26.20 -13.16 -14.36
C SER A 44 24.75 -12.94 -14.82
N SER A 45 23.76 -13.59 -14.20
CA SER A 45 22.34 -13.42 -14.55
C SER A 45 21.87 -12.00 -14.25
N MET A 46 22.22 -11.47 -13.07
CA MET A 46 21.94 -10.09 -12.70
C MET A 46 22.69 -9.10 -13.60
N ALA A 47 23.94 -9.39 -13.95
CA ALA A 47 24.73 -8.54 -14.84
C ALA A 47 24.15 -8.48 -16.26
N ASP A 48 23.68 -9.61 -16.81
CA ASP A 48 23.02 -9.68 -18.10
C ASP A 48 21.70 -8.88 -18.07
N GLU A 49 20.82 -9.12 -17.09
CA GLU A 49 19.55 -8.37 -16.93
C GLU A 49 19.77 -6.85 -16.79
N LEU A 50 20.79 -6.41 -16.06
CA LEU A 50 21.14 -5.00 -15.91
C LEU A 50 21.71 -4.36 -17.18
N THR A 51 22.25 -5.14 -18.12
CA THR A 51 22.89 -4.66 -19.36
C THR A 51 22.08 -4.85 -20.64
N LEU A 52 20.93 -5.53 -20.58
CA LEU A 52 19.95 -5.56 -21.67
C LEU A 52 19.63 -4.14 -22.19
N GLN A 53 19.27 -3.99 -23.46
CA GLN A 53 18.80 -2.68 -23.94
C GLN A 53 17.49 -2.29 -23.25
N TYR A 54 17.34 -1.00 -22.93
CA TYR A 54 16.10 -0.42 -22.42
C TYR A 54 15.04 -0.36 -23.51
N THR A 55 13.80 -0.65 -23.12
CA THR A 55 12.65 -0.81 -24.01
C THR A 55 11.60 0.29 -23.82
N GLU A 56 10.76 0.51 -24.83
CA GLU A 56 9.57 1.38 -24.75
C GLU A 56 8.67 1.04 -23.55
N VAL A 57 8.52 -0.25 -23.22
CA VAL A 57 7.66 -0.71 -22.12
C VAL A 57 8.16 -0.19 -20.78
N GLU A 58 9.48 -0.17 -20.58
CA GLU A 58 10.09 0.32 -19.34
C GLU A 58 9.99 1.84 -19.20
N VAL A 59 10.19 2.57 -20.30
CA VAL A 59 10.01 4.03 -20.36
C VAL A 59 8.55 4.39 -20.07
N THR A 60 7.60 3.73 -20.73
CA THR A 60 6.16 3.92 -20.51
C THR A 60 5.77 3.61 -19.06
N LYS A 61 6.25 2.48 -18.51
CA LYS A 61 6.05 2.09 -17.11
C LYS A 61 6.63 3.12 -16.14
N ALA A 62 7.80 3.71 -16.44
CA ALA A 62 8.39 4.77 -15.64
C ALA A 62 7.53 6.05 -15.62
N VAL A 63 6.96 6.46 -16.77
CA VAL A 63 6.05 7.62 -16.88
C VAL A 63 4.82 7.46 -15.99
N PHE A 64 4.08 6.34 -16.13
CA PHE A 64 2.84 6.13 -15.38
C PHE A 64 3.04 5.75 -13.91
N GLN A 65 4.27 5.42 -13.49
CA GLN A 65 4.63 5.24 -12.07
C GLN A 65 5.02 6.55 -11.35
N MET A 66 5.07 7.70 -12.03
CA MET A 66 5.29 8.99 -11.38
C MET A 66 3.99 9.54 -10.80
N ALA A 67 4.07 10.15 -9.62
CA ALA A 67 2.94 10.89 -9.06
C ALA A 67 2.70 12.17 -9.89
N SER A 68 1.49 12.31 -10.43
CA SER A 68 1.13 13.28 -11.48
C SER A 68 1.40 14.75 -11.08
N LEU A 69 1.07 15.11 -9.83
CA LEU A 69 1.16 16.48 -9.30
C LEU A 69 2.50 16.79 -8.60
N LYS A 70 3.62 16.20 -9.05
CA LYS A 70 4.96 16.57 -8.57
C LYS A 70 5.51 17.76 -9.34
N SER A 71 6.24 18.63 -8.65
CA SER A 71 6.88 19.80 -9.24
C SER A 71 7.83 19.41 -10.39
N PRO A 72 7.84 20.20 -11.50
CA PRO A 72 8.75 20.02 -12.63
C PRO A 72 10.18 20.46 -12.31
N GLY A 73 11.11 20.20 -13.23
CA GLY A 73 12.46 20.76 -13.20
C GLY A 73 12.55 22.06 -14.00
N PRO A 74 13.75 22.40 -14.52
CA PRO A 74 13.94 23.45 -15.54
C PRO A 74 13.02 23.33 -16.76
N ASP A 75 12.63 22.11 -17.13
CA ASP A 75 11.69 21.82 -18.22
C ASP A 75 10.26 22.34 -18.02
N GLY A 76 9.87 22.75 -16.81
CA GLY A 76 8.58 23.39 -16.51
C GLY A 76 7.34 22.50 -16.61
N MET A 77 7.45 21.32 -17.23
CA MET A 77 6.32 20.40 -17.49
C MET A 77 6.19 19.35 -16.37
N PRO A 78 5.11 19.33 -15.57
CA PRO A 78 4.93 18.34 -14.51
C PRO A 78 4.57 16.94 -15.07
N PRO A 79 4.74 15.83 -14.31
CA PRO A 79 4.46 14.48 -14.80
C PRO A 79 3.03 14.27 -15.35
N ILE A 80 2.04 15.00 -14.83
CA ILE A 80 0.67 14.97 -15.36
C ILE A 80 0.59 15.36 -16.84
N PHE A 81 1.43 16.28 -17.33
CA PHE A 81 1.47 16.66 -18.75
C PHE A 81 1.80 15.44 -19.62
N PHE A 82 2.90 14.74 -19.31
CA PHE A 82 3.33 13.54 -20.03
C PHE A 82 2.31 12.39 -19.94
N GLN A 83 1.61 12.27 -18.80
CA GLN A 83 0.58 11.23 -18.59
C GLN A 83 -0.71 11.53 -19.37
N SER A 84 -1.20 12.77 -19.34
CA SER A 84 -2.44 13.18 -20.04
C SER A 84 -2.27 13.28 -21.56
N PHE A 85 -1.14 13.84 -22.02
CA PHE A 85 -0.84 14.03 -23.43
C PHE A 85 0.05 12.91 -24.01
N TRP A 86 0.09 11.73 -23.37
CA TRP A 86 0.93 10.61 -23.80
C TRP A 86 0.69 10.23 -25.26
N HIS A 87 -0.56 10.23 -25.71
CA HIS A 87 -0.93 9.96 -27.11
C HIS A 87 -0.29 10.93 -28.14
N ILE A 88 0.19 12.10 -27.70
CA ILE A 88 0.95 13.06 -28.51
C ILE A 88 2.45 12.87 -28.31
N VAL A 89 2.93 12.98 -27.06
CA VAL A 89 4.37 13.10 -26.75
C VAL A 89 5.12 11.77 -26.69
N LYS A 90 4.41 10.62 -26.71
CA LYS A 90 4.97 9.27 -26.52
C LYS A 90 6.24 9.03 -27.36
N ASN A 91 6.18 9.29 -28.66
CA ASN A 91 7.24 8.91 -29.58
C ASN A 91 8.53 9.71 -29.32
N ASP A 92 8.42 11.03 -29.14
CA ASP A 92 9.55 11.90 -28.83
C ASP A 92 10.17 11.57 -27.46
N VAL A 93 9.33 11.31 -26.46
CA VAL A 93 9.78 10.93 -25.12
C VAL A 93 10.53 9.61 -25.14
N ILE A 94 10.00 8.59 -25.81
CA ILE A 94 10.65 7.29 -25.96
C ILE A 94 11.97 7.43 -26.72
N ALA A 95 11.98 8.09 -27.87
CA ALA A 95 13.19 8.28 -28.67
C ALA A 95 14.30 8.99 -27.87
N CYS A 96 13.96 10.09 -27.19
CA CYS A 96 14.90 10.85 -26.37
C CYS A 96 15.43 10.03 -25.18
N VAL A 97 14.55 9.34 -24.44
CA VAL A 97 14.95 8.58 -23.24
C VAL A 97 15.74 7.32 -23.61
N LEU A 98 15.36 6.59 -24.67
CA LEU A 98 16.08 5.39 -25.10
C LEU A 98 17.45 5.73 -25.71
N ASN A 99 17.58 6.82 -26.46
CA ASN A 99 18.87 7.30 -26.97
C ASN A 99 19.85 7.61 -25.81
N PHE A 100 19.35 8.22 -24.74
CA PHE A 100 20.15 8.40 -23.52
C PHE A 100 20.48 7.07 -22.82
N LEU A 101 19.48 6.22 -22.56
CA LEU A 101 19.65 4.98 -21.80
C LEU A 101 20.53 3.92 -22.51
N ASN A 102 20.42 3.81 -23.84
CA ASN A 102 21.11 2.78 -24.63
C ASN A 102 22.40 3.27 -25.30
N SER A 103 22.60 4.59 -25.43
CA SER A 103 23.76 5.15 -26.15
C SER A 103 24.50 6.26 -25.40
N LEU A 104 24.10 6.59 -24.17
CA LEU A 104 24.67 7.67 -23.34
C LEU A 104 24.64 9.05 -24.02
N ASN A 105 23.76 9.24 -25.01
CA ASN A 105 23.62 10.49 -25.73
C ASN A 105 22.72 11.44 -24.91
N LEU A 106 23.33 12.45 -24.30
CA LEU A 106 22.66 13.42 -23.43
C LEU A 106 22.29 14.69 -24.22
N PRO A 107 21.00 15.02 -24.39
CA PRO A 107 20.61 16.31 -24.95
C PRO A 107 21.09 17.46 -24.06
N SER A 108 21.39 18.61 -24.67
CA SER A 108 21.77 19.82 -23.91
C SER A 108 20.69 20.17 -22.88
N GLY A 109 21.13 20.44 -21.65
CA GLY A 109 20.25 20.76 -20.52
C GLY A 109 19.39 19.60 -19.99
N PHE A 110 19.46 18.38 -20.54
CA PHE A 110 18.65 17.24 -20.09
C PHE A 110 18.83 16.94 -18.60
N ASN A 111 20.06 17.05 -18.10
CA ASN A 111 20.42 16.79 -16.69
C ASN A 111 20.40 18.04 -15.80
N ASP A 112 20.00 19.21 -16.32
CA ASP A 112 19.89 20.43 -15.52
C ASP A 112 18.86 20.25 -14.39
N THR A 113 19.19 20.76 -13.21
CA THR A 113 18.44 20.50 -11.99
C THR A 113 18.30 21.77 -11.17
N HIS A 114 17.06 22.17 -10.89
CA HIS A 114 16.79 23.24 -9.93
C HIS A 114 16.89 22.71 -8.50
N ILE A 115 17.58 23.41 -7.59
CA ILE A 115 17.59 23.07 -6.15
C ILE A 115 16.71 24.06 -5.40
N THR A 116 15.55 23.61 -4.91
CA THR A 116 14.68 24.43 -4.05
C THR A 116 15.04 24.27 -2.57
N LEU A 117 15.12 25.38 -1.84
CA LEU A 117 15.52 25.41 -0.44
C LEU A 117 14.30 25.42 0.50
N ILE A 118 14.00 24.28 1.13
CA ILE A 118 12.85 24.13 2.04
C ILE A 118 13.28 24.31 3.51
N PRO A 119 12.66 25.22 4.31
CA PRO A 119 13.00 25.39 5.72
C PRO A 119 12.82 24.13 6.58
N LYS A 120 13.83 23.80 7.41
CA LYS A 120 13.77 22.75 8.46
C LYS A 120 13.12 23.24 9.74
N CYS A 121 13.21 24.53 10.02
CA CYS A 121 12.74 25.18 11.24
C CYS A 121 11.86 26.40 10.91
N LYS A 122 11.14 26.94 11.90
CA LYS A 122 10.21 28.05 11.71
C LYS A 122 10.90 29.36 11.28
N GLN A 123 12.14 29.58 11.71
CA GLN A 123 12.93 30.79 11.48
C GLN A 123 14.33 30.39 10.99
N PRO A 124 14.51 30.17 9.67
CA PRO A 124 15.76 29.65 9.13
C PRO A 124 16.79 30.76 8.86
N GLU A 125 17.65 31.04 9.85
CA GLU A 125 18.70 32.08 9.74
C GLU A 125 19.93 31.68 8.88
N PHE A 126 20.24 30.38 8.75
CA PHE A 126 21.45 29.89 8.07
C PHE A 126 21.12 28.88 6.97
N LEU A 127 21.94 28.78 5.92
CA LEU A 127 21.72 27.84 4.81
C LEU A 127 21.67 26.35 5.24
N HIS A 128 22.28 25.97 6.36
CA HIS A 128 22.16 24.61 6.90
C HIS A 128 20.79 24.32 7.55
N HIS A 129 19.99 25.36 7.86
CA HIS A 129 18.59 25.27 8.26
C HIS A 129 17.63 24.97 7.09
N PHE A 130 18.11 24.84 5.85
CA PHE A 130 17.29 24.45 4.70
C PHE A 130 17.61 23.01 4.26
N HIS A 131 16.61 22.30 3.73
CA HIS A 131 16.78 21.10 2.91
C HIS A 131 16.87 21.49 1.44
N PRO A 132 17.98 21.17 0.74
CA PRO A 132 18.05 21.28 -0.71
C PRO A 132 17.26 20.13 -1.34
N ILE A 133 16.22 20.42 -2.10
CA ILE A 133 15.45 19.43 -2.87
C ILE A 133 15.72 19.60 -4.36
N SER A 134 16.16 18.53 -5.01
CA SER A 134 16.50 18.47 -6.43
C SER A 134 15.25 18.27 -7.30
N LEU A 135 14.91 19.32 -8.04
CA LEU A 135 13.90 19.34 -9.08
C LEU A 135 14.58 19.11 -10.44
N CYS A 136 14.85 17.84 -10.75
CA CYS A 136 15.38 17.44 -12.05
C CYS A 136 14.28 17.47 -13.12
N ASN A 137 14.65 17.67 -14.39
CA ASN A 137 13.74 17.52 -15.53
C ASN A 137 13.00 16.18 -15.50
N ILE A 138 11.73 16.18 -15.90
CA ILE A 138 10.90 14.98 -15.95
C ILE A 138 11.45 13.99 -16.98
N MET A 139 11.98 14.46 -18.11
CA MET A 139 12.67 13.62 -19.10
C MET A 139 13.82 12.82 -18.48
N TYR A 140 14.69 13.47 -17.70
CA TYR A 140 15.73 12.79 -16.93
C TYR A 140 15.15 11.84 -15.87
N LYS A 141 14.10 12.26 -15.15
CA LYS A 141 13.47 11.43 -14.11
C LYS A 141 12.82 10.17 -14.67
N ILE A 142 12.33 10.17 -15.92
CA ILE A 142 11.86 8.95 -16.60
C ILE A 142 13.02 7.97 -16.80
N ALA A 143 14.16 8.44 -17.32
CA ALA A 143 15.37 7.62 -17.49
C ALA A 143 15.88 7.07 -16.15
N SER A 144 16.10 7.94 -15.17
CA SER A 144 16.49 7.59 -13.80
C SER A 144 15.54 6.58 -13.15
N LYS A 145 14.22 6.75 -13.34
CA LYS A 145 13.19 5.82 -12.85
C LYS A 145 13.28 4.46 -13.54
N ALA A 146 13.58 4.40 -14.84
CA ALA A 146 13.77 3.14 -15.56
C ALA A 146 14.98 2.36 -15.01
N ILE A 147 16.14 3.03 -14.84
CA ILE A 147 17.35 2.45 -14.22
C ILE A 147 17.03 1.95 -12.81
N ALA A 148 16.39 2.79 -11.98
CA ALA A 148 16.00 2.43 -10.62
C ALA A 148 15.02 1.24 -10.57
N ASN A 149 14.16 1.08 -11.57
CA ASN A 149 13.20 -0.01 -11.65
C ASN A 149 13.88 -1.36 -11.98
N ARG A 150 14.94 -1.37 -12.80
CA ARG A 150 15.77 -2.58 -12.98
C ARG A 150 16.56 -2.93 -11.73
N LEU A 151 17.26 -1.96 -11.16
CA LEU A 151 18.06 -2.15 -9.93
C LEU A 151 17.21 -2.73 -8.77
N LYS A 152 15.93 -2.39 -8.70
CA LYS A 152 14.96 -2.94 -7.73
C LYS A 152 14.67 -4.43 -7.84
N LEU A 153 14.95 -5.08 -8.97
CA LEU A 153 14.74 -6.53 -9.14
C LEU A 153 15.82 -7.37 -8.43
N HIS A 154 16.90 -6.75 -7.97
CA HIS A 154 18.06 -7.42 -7.36
C HIS A 154 18.49 -6.81 -6.00
N LEU A 155 17.88 -5.69 -5.59
CA LEU A 155 18.26 -4.94 -4.39
C LEU A 155 18.10 -5.74 -3.08
N ASP A 156 17.14 -6.66 -3.04
CA ASP A 156 16.90 -7.59 -1.94
C ASP A 156 18.03 -8.63 -1.76
N LYS A 157 18.72 -8.98 -2.86
CA LYS A 157 19.87 -9.90 -2.86
C LYS A 157 21.19 -9.19 -2.56
N ILE A 158 21.30 -7.92 -2.96
CA ILE A 158 22.55 -7.13 -2.89
C ILE A 158 22.72 -6.42 -1.53
N ILE A 159 21.63 -5.93 -0.92
CA ILE A 159 21.67 -5.18 0.34
C ILE A 159 21.55 -6.11 1.54
N SER A 160 22.35 -5.86 2.58
CA SER A 160 22.33 -6.62 3.83
C SER A 160 20.97 -6.51 4.54
N PRO A 161 20.46 -7.60 5.14
CA PRO A 161 19.28 -7.57 6.02
C PRO A 161 19.37 -6.59 7.20
N ALA A 162 20.56 -6.07 7.52
CA ALA A 162 20.73 -5.00 8.52
C ALA A 162 20.19 -3.63 8.03
N GLN A 163 19.97 -3.45 6.73
CA GLN A 163 19.42 -2.24 6.10
C GLN A 163 18.00 -2.52 5.58
N SER A 164 17.03 -1.77 6.10
CA SER A 164 15.60 -1.99 5.87
C SER A 164 14.89 -0.82 5.18
N ALA A 165 15.60 0.27 4.87
CA ALA A 165 14.99 1.39 4.15
C ALA A 165 15.00 1.16 2.63
N PHE A 166 13.87 1.43 1.98
CA PHE A 166 13.65 1.40 0.52
C PHE A 166 13.91 0.06 -0.19
N VAL A 167 14.29 -1.01 0.51
CA VAL A 167 14.36 -2.37 -0.02
C VAL A 167 12.93 -2.93 -0.13
N PRO A 168 12.54 -3.59 -1.24
CA PRO A 168 11.25 -4.27 -1.36
C PRO A 168 11.01 -5.28 -0.22
N SER A 169 9.75 -5.51 0.13
CA SER A 169 9.30 -6.46 1.17
C SER A 169 9.68 -6.15 2.62
N TRP A 170 10.51 -5.14 2.91
CA TRP A 170 10.81 -4.69 4.28
C TRP A 170 9.84 -3.59 4.74
N LEU A 171 9.37 -3.69 5.98
CA LEU A 171 8.57 -2.63 6.62
C LEU A 171 9.41 -1.85 7.63
N ILE A 172 9.16 -0.54 7.72
CA ILE A 172 9.75 0.32 8.75
C ILE A 172 9.46 -0.17 10.18
N THR A 173 8.36 -0.91 10.36
CA THR A 173 7.96 -1.53 11.62
C THR A 173 8.95 -2.57 12.10
N ASP A 174 9.60 -3.31 11.19
CA ASP A 174 10.43 -4.46 11.52
C ASP A 174 11.71 -4.01 12.23
N ASN A 175 12.33 -2.95 11.69
CA ASN A 175 13.50 -2.31 12.29
C ASN A 175 13.17 -1.67 13.65
N ILE A 176 11.97 -1.09 13.81
CA ILE A 176 11.51 -0.55 15.09
C ILE A 176 11.33 -1.66 16.12
N LEU A 177 10.73 -2.79 15.73
CA LEU A 177 10.53 -3.95 16.60
C LEU A 177 11.87 -4.57 17.00
N LEU A 178 12.80 -4.77 16.06
CA LEU A 178 14.16 -5.26 16.35
C LEU A 178 14.91 -4.33 17.31
N ALA A 179 14.91 -3.02 17.05
CA ALA A 179 15.54 -2.03 17.94
C ALA A 179 14.89 -2.01 19.33
N PHE A 180 13.58 -2.22 19.42
CA PHE A 180 12.83 -2.27 20.68
C PHE A 180 13.15 -3.54 21.48
N GLU A 181 13.14 -4.71 20.86
CA GLU A 181 13.45 -6.00 21.50
C GLU A 181 14.90 -6.06 21.97
N LEU A 182 15.85 -5.60 21.15
CA LEU A 182 17.26 -5.47 21.55
C LEU A 182 17.38 -4.56 22.78
N ASN A 183 16.80 -3.36 22.75
CA ASN A 183 16.79 -2.47 23.91
C ASN A 183 16.07 -3.08 25.12
N HIS A 184 14.99 -3.86 24.93
CA HIS A 184 14.28 -4.52 26.02
C HIS A 184 15.16 -5.58 26.69
N PHE A 185 15.75 -6.49 25.91
CA PHE A 185 16.70 -7.51 26.35
C PHE A 185 17.90 -6.89 27.10
N LEU A 186 18.49 -5.86 26.53
CA LEU A 186 19.61 -5.12 27.13
C LEU A 186 19.21 -4.51 28.49
N ASN A 187 17.99 -4.00 28.64
CA ASN A 187 17.52 -3.45 29.91
C ASN A 187 17.12 -4.51 30.95
N THR A 188 16.72 -5.73 30.54
CA THR A 188 16.41 -6.83 31.46
C THR A 188 17.66 -7.60 31.92
N LYS A 189 18.73 -7.63 31.10
CA LYS A 189 20.05 -8.19 31.46
C LYS A 189 20.90 -7.31 32.37
N ALA A 190 20.35 -6.24 32.94
CA ALA A 190 21.06 -5.24 33.75
C ALA A 190 21.66 -5.74 35.10
N ASN A 191 21.59 -7.04 35.40
CA ASN A 191 22.14 -7.68 36.61
C ASN A 191 23.29 -8.67 36.31
N GLY A 192 23.85 -8.68 35.10
CA GLY A 192 25.01 -9.52 34.75
C GLY A 192 26.36 -8.93 35.17
N ASN A 193 27.47 -9.50 34.71
CA ASN A 193 28.83 -8.90 34.87
C ASN A 193 29.32 -8.19 33.58
N GLN A 194 28.44 -7.89 32.63
CA GLN A 194 28.79 -7.25 31.35
C GLN A 194 27.92 -6.02 31.10
N GLY A 195 28.55 -4.92 30.71
CA GLY A 195 27.89 -3.70 30.22
C GLY A 195 27.81 -3.68 28.69
N TYR A 196 26.79 -3.03 28.14
CA TYR A 196 26.65 -2.77 26.71
C TYR A 196 26.25 -1.32 26.46
N MET A 197 26.49 -0.88 25.23
CA MET A 197 26.15 0.43 24.70
C MET A 197 25.27 0.30 23.45
N ALA A 198 24.36 1.25 23.28
CA ALA A 198 23.64 1.50 22.03
C ALA A 198 24.03 2.90 21.55
N LEU A 199 24.59 2.97 20.35
CA LEU A 199 25.09 4.19 19.72
C LEU A 199 24.17 4.58 18.57
N LYS A 200 23.63 5.79 18.63
CA LYS A 200 22.87 6.41 17.54
C LYS A 200 23.79 7.35 16.78
N LEU A 201 23.91 7.14 15.47
CA LEU A 201 24.67 8.02 14.57
C LEU A 201 23.71 8.75 13.62
N ASP A 202 23.93 10.05 13.47
CA ASP A 202 23.27 10.94 12.50
C ASP A 202 24.31 11.34 11.45
N ILE A 203 24.05 11.04 10.17
CA ILE A 203 24.97 11.38 9.07
C ILE A 203 24.64 12.79 8.56
N SER A 204 25.61 13.70 8.69
CA SER A 204 25.53 15.07 8.20
C SER A 204 25.47 15.09 6.67
N LYS A 205 24.38 15.62 6.10
CA LYS A 205 24.19 15.81 4.65
C LYS A 205 24.45 14.52 3.86
N ALA A 206 23.82 13.43 4.30
CA ALA A 206 24.11 12.06 3.87
C ALA A 206 24.13 11.86 2.34
N TYR A 207 23.27 12.56 1.59
CA TYR A 207 23.25 12.55 0.13
C TYR A 207 24.27 13.52 -0.48
N ASP A 208 24.37 14.75 0.02
CA ASP A 208 25.10 15.85 -0.62
C ASP A 208 26.63 15.66 -0.63
N LYS A 209 27.15 14.80 0.26
CA LYS A 209 28.59 14.58 0.46
C LYS A 209 29.17 13.29 -0.10
N VAL A 210 28.36 12.44 -0.76
CA VAL A 210 28.83 11.15 -1.31
C VAL A 210 29.83 11.37 -2.45
N GLU A 211 31.10 11.00 -2.22
CA GLU A 211 32.17 11.08 -3.22
C GLU A 211 31.91 10.12 -4.40
N TRP A 212 31.96 10.63 -5.63
CA TRP A 212 31.64 9.83 -6.82
C TRP A 212 32.65 8.71 -7.09
N ALA A 213 33.95 8.95 -6.86
CA ALA A 213 34.98 7.91 -6.98
C ALA A 213 34.77 6.74 -5.99
N PHE A 214 34.15 7.02 -4.82
CA PHE A 214 33.77 5.99 -3.88
C PHE A 214 32.55 5.20 -4.39
N LEU A 215 31.50 5.88 -4.85
CA LEU A 215 30.34 5.23 -5.47
C LEU A 215 30.75 4.29 -6.62
N GLU A 216 31.64 4.72 -7.50
CA GLU A 216 32.16 3.92 -8.62
C GLU A 216 32.87 2.65 -8.13
N GLN A 217 33.76 2.77 -7.14
CA GLN A 217 34.46 1.63 -6.56
C GLN A 217 33.51 0.68 -5.82
N VAL A 218 32.46 1.19 -5.17
CA VAL A 218 31.42 0.38 -4.52
C VAL A 218 30.68 -0.47 -5.55
N LEU A 219 30.22 0.14 -6.65
CA LEU A 219 29.56 -0.58 -7.73
C LEU A 219 30.47 -1.64 -8.34
N SER A 220 31.76 -1.30 -8.58
CA SER A 220 32.75 -2.25 -9.09
C SER A 220 32.98 -3.43 -8.15
N ASN A 221 33.15 -3.20 -6.84
CA ASN A 221 33.38 -4.27 -5.86
C ASN A 221 32.16 -5.16 -5.63
N LEU A 222 30.94 -4.62 -5.79
CA LEU A 222 29.70 -5.41 -5.74
C LEU A 222 29.48 -6.29 -6.98
N GLY A 223 30.24 -6.08 -8.05
CA GLY A 223 30.17 -6.86 -9.30
C GLY A 223 29.34 -6.22 -10.41
N PHE A 224 28.92 -4.96 -10.28
CA PHE A 224 28.11 -4.33 -11.33
C PHE A 224 28.88 -4.25 -12.66
N PRO A 225 28.24 -4.57 -13.80
CA PRO A 225 28.91 -4.59 -15.09
C PRO A 225 29.25 -3.17 -15.55
N SER A 226 30.44 -2.98 -16.13
CA SER A 226 30.98 -1.66 -16.49
C SER A 226 30.06 -0.78 -17.35
N PRO A 227 29.25 -1.28 -18.31
CA PRO A 227 28.26 -0.47 -19.01
C PRO A 227 27.21 0.15 -18.09
N PHE A 228 26.71 -0.60 -17.10
CA PHE A 228 25.76 -0.10 -16.10
C PHE A 228 26.41 0.92 -15.17
N ILE A 229 27.66 0.67 -14.73
CA ILE A 229 28.42 1.64 -13.93
C ILE A 229 28.57 2.95 -14.70
N ARG A 230 28.98 2.91 -15.98
CA ARG A 230 29.10 4.13 -16.81
C ARG A 230 27.79 4.91 -16.92
N LEU A 231 26.65 4.23 -17.11
CA LEU A 231 25.32 4.86 -17.15
C LEU A 231 24.97 5.55 -15.83
N VAL A 232 25.24 4.91 -14.69
CA VAL A 232 25.02 5.48 -13.35
C VAL A 232 25.95 6.66 -13.07
N MET A 233 27.25 6.52 -13.39
CA MET A 233 28.23 7.58 -13.20
C MET A 233 27.95 8.79 -14.08
N PHE A 234 27.55 8.58 -15.33
CA PHE A 234 27.14 9.64 -16.24
C PHE A 234 25.85 10.35 -15.77
N CYS A 235 24.88 9.61 -15.21
CA CYS A 235 23.70 10.19 -14.56
C CYS A 235 24.06 11.19 -13.45
N VAL A 236 24.99 10.84 -12.54
CA VAL A 236 25.32 11.69 -11.38
C VAL A 236 26.33 12.80 -11.70
N SER A 237 27.27 12.57 -12.63
CA SER A 237 28.38 13.50 -12.90
C SER A 237 28.10 14.59 -13.94
N SER A 238 27.16 14.37 -14.86
CA SER A 238 26.82 15.36 -15.91
C SER A 238 25.79 16.41 -15.47
N VAL A 239 25.56 16.56 -14.16
CA VAL A 239 24.50 17.42 -13.60
C VAL A 239 24.97 18.87 -13.43
N SER A 240 24.07 19.82 -13.63
CA SER A 240 24.26 21.24 -13.28
C SER A 240 23.18 21.67 -12.30
N TYR A 241 23.55 22.42 -11.25
CA TYR A 241 22.62 22.93 -10.25
C TYR A 241 22.41 24.44 -10.37
N THR A 242 21.16 24.87 -10.36
CA THR A 242 20.75 26.28 -10.20
C THR A 242 19.80 26.37 -9.00
N PHE A 243 20.04 27.28 -8.05
CA PHE A 243 19.27 27.30 -6.80
C PHE A 243 18.01 28.17 -6.92
N LEU A 244 16.95 27.77 -6.23
CA LEU A 244 15.69 28.49 -6.14
C LEU A 244 15.38 28.88 -4.69
N LEU A 245 15.13 30.17 -4.47
CA LEU A 245 14.65 30.71 -3.20
C LEU A 245 13.48 31.65 -3.49
N GLY A 246 12.31 31.40 -2.89
CA GLY A 246 11.10 32.18 -3.14
C GLY A 246 10.61 32.17 -4.60
N GLY A 247 11.06 31.22 -5.42
CA GLY A 247 10.75 31.13 -6.86
C GLY A 247 11.71 31.90 -7.78
N LYS A 248 12.62 32.73 -7.25
CA LYS A 248 13.72 33.34 -8.00
C LYS A 248 14.92 32.39 -8.10
N GLN A 249 15.69 32.49 -9.18
CA GLN A 249 16.96 31.79 -9.37
C GLN A 249 18.13 32.54 -8.71
N PHE A 250 18.98 31.83 -7.98
CA PHE A 250 20.15 32.35 -7.29
C PHE A 250 21.39 31.50 -7.56
N GLY A 251 22.15 31.89 -8.59
CA GLY A 251 23.45 31.29 -8.87
C GLY A 251 23.43 29.85 -9.36
N SER A 252 24.61 29.33 -9.70
CA SER A 252 24.78 27.96 -10.17
C SER A 252 26.08 27.30 -9.69
N VAL A 253 26.06 25.98 -9.59
CA VAL A 253 27.20 25.15 -9.18
C VAL A 253 27.22 23.88 -10.04
N ILE A 254 28.39 23.59 -10.60
CA ILE A 254 28.71 22.26 -11.14
C ILE A 254 29.30 21.45 -9.96
N PRO A 255 28.65 20.37 -9.52
CA PRO A 255 29.15 19.54 -8.43
C PRO A 255 30.30 18.63 -8.89
N GLU A 256 31.11 18.20 -7.93
CA GLU A 256 32.13 17.15 -8.08
C GLU A 256 31.81 15.91 -7.21
N ARG A 257 30.75 16.00 -6.38
CA ARG A 257 30.23 14.92 -5.52
C ARG A 257 28.75 15.13 -5.18
N GLY A 258 28.15 14.11 -4.58
CA GLY A 258 26.81 14.14 -4.01
C GLY A 258 25.75 13.44 -4.87
N LEU A 259 24.61 13.16 -4.23
CA LEU A 259 23.43 12.52 -4.82
C LEU A 259 22.21 13.45 -4.69
N ARG A 260 21.23 13.32 -5.60
CA ARG A 260 20.11 14.27 -5.70
C ARG A 260 18.94 13.92 -4.79
N GLN A 261 18.60 14.84 -3.89
CA GLN A 261 17.45 14.70 -2.99
C GLN A 261 16.12 14.95 -3.74
N GLY A 262 15.58 13.91 -4.37
CA GLY A 262 14.34 13.99 -5.18
C GLY A 262 14.40 13.20 -6.50
N ASP A 263 15.58 12.71 -6.85
CA ASP A 263 15.83 11.83 -7.99
C ASP A 263 15.41 10.37 -7.68
N PRO A 264 14.72 9.64 -8.59
CA PRO A 264 14.29 8.26 -8.36
C PRO A 264 15.40 7.23 -8.13
N LEU A 265 16.61 7.44 -8.65
CA LEU A 265 17.73 6.51 -8.57
C LEU A 265 18.60 6.74 -7.31
N SER A 266 18.83 8.01 -6.94
CA SER A 266 19.71 8.42 -5.84
C SER A 266 19.51 7.69 -4.50
N PRO A 267 18.28 7.38 -4.02
CA PRO A 267 18.09 6.60 -2.79
C PRO A 267 18.74 5.21 -2.83
N TYR A 268 18.71 4.56 -3.99
CA TYR A 268 19.27 3.22 -4.15
C TYR A 268 20.80 3.23 -4.25
N LEU A 269 21.37 4.24 -4.91
CA LEU A 269 22.82 4.47 -4.91
C LEU A 269 23.35 4.76 -3.51
N PHE A 270 22.57 5.49 -2.70
CA PHE A 270 22.88 5.73 -1.29
C PHE A 270 22.89 4.43 -0.46
N LEU A 271 21.93 3.52 -0.68
CA LEU A 271 21.94 2.19 -0.02
C LEU A 271 23.20 1.39 -0.36
N LEU A 272 23.57 1.34 -1.65
CA LEU A 272 24.77 0.63 -2.11
C LEU A 272 26.05 1.21 -1.46
N CYS A 273 26.17 2.53 -1.38
CA CYS A 273 27.26 3.18 -0.64
C CYS A 273 27.27 2.82 0.86
N THR A 274 26.09 2.70 1.45
CA THR A 274 25.90 2.34 2.87
C THR A 274 26.22 0.86 3.14
N GLU A 275 26.12 -0.02 2.14
CA GLU A 275 26.48 -1.44 2.27
C GLU A 275 27.98 -1.63 2.60
N SER A 276 28.84 -0.71 2.12
CA SER A 276 30.26 -0.70 2.51
C SER A 276 30.44 -0.50 4.01
N PHE A 277 29.63 0.37 4.61
CA PHE A 277 29.66 0.65 6.04
C PHE A 277 29.11 -0.51 6.86
N SER A 278 27.98 -1.10 6.44
CA SER A 278 27.46 -2.38 6.96
C SER A 278 28.55 -3.45 6.98
N THR A 279 29.24 -3.63 5.85
CA THR A 279 30.27 -4.67 5.69
C THR A 279 31.52 -4.41 6.54
N LEU A 280 31.93 -3.15 6.73
CA LEU A 280 33.01 -2.79 7.65
C LEU A 280 32.68 -3.15 9.12
N LEU A 281 31.43 -2.92 9.54
CA LEU A 281 30.95 -3.30 10.88
C LEU A 281 30.88 -4.84 11.04
N GLN A 282 30.35 -5.54 10.04
CA GLN A 282 30.32 -7.02 10.02
C GLN A 282 31.74 -7.60 10.11
N LYS A 283 32.71 -7.05 9.38
CA LYS A 283 34.11 -7.50 9.47
C LYS A 283 34.70 -7.27 10.87
N ALA A 284 34.42 -6.12 11.48
CA ALA A 284 34.86 -5.85 12.84
C ALA A 284 34.19 -6.79 13.87
N GLU A 285 32.96 -7.25 13.61
CA GLU A 285 32.29 -8.27 14.43
C GLU A 285 32.90 -9.67 14.25
N VAL A 286 33.17 -10.09 13.01
CA VAL A 286 33.85 -11.36 12.70
C VAL A 286 35.26 -11.41 13.31
N ASP A 287 35.96 -10.27 13.33
CA ASP A 287 37.28 -10.15 13.98
C ASP A 287 37.21 -10.09 15.52
N GLY A 288 36.02 -10.14 16.12
CA GLY A 288 35.80 -10.05 17.58
C GLY A 288 36.04 -8.66 18.20
N ARG A 289 36.40 -7.68 17.37
CA ARG A 289 36.70 -6.27 17.71
C ARG A 289 35.45 -5.49 18.11
N ILE A 290 34.33 -5.78 17.45
CA ILE A 290 32.97 -5.42 17.86
C ILE A 290 32.29 -6.70 18.33
N ARG A 291 31.48 -6.63 19.38
CA ARG A 291 30.63 -7.76 19.81
C ARG A 291 29.19 -7.29 19.85
N GLY A 292 28.37 -7.74 18.90
CA GLY A 292 26.96 -7.41 18.83
C GLY A 292 26.14 -8.04 19.96
N VAL A 293 24.82 -7.94 19.84
CA VAL A 293 23.87 -8.40 20.84
C VAL A 293 23.06 -9.56 20.30
N SER A 294 23.12 -10.70 20.98
CA SER A 294 22.25 -11.86 20.73
C SER A 294 21.30 -12.05 21.93
N VAL A 295 20.00 -12.13 21.65
CA VAL A 295 18.93 -12.12 22.66
C VAL A 295 18.71 -13.47 23.35
N CYS A 296 19.12 -14.58 22.72
CA CYS A 296 19.06 -15.92 23.29
C CYS A 296 20.11 -16.84 22.66
N ARG A 297 20.32 -18.03 23.23
CA ARG A 297 21.27 -19.01 22.66
C ARG A 297 20.77 -19.45 21.28
N GLY A 298 21.62 -19.29 20.25
CA GLY A 298 21.29 -19.62 18.87
C GLY A 298 20.64 -18.48 18.07
N ALA A 299 20.26 -17.36 18.69
CA ALA A 299 19.84 -16.18 17.94
C ALA A 299 21.03 -15.49 17.25
N PRO A 300 20.84 -14.91 16.05
CA PRO A 300 21.89 -14.14 15.39
C PRO A 300 22.37 -12.97 16.26
N SER A 301 23.65 -12.63 16.15
CA SER A 301 24.19 -11.41 16.75
C SER A 301 23.78 -10.22 15.91
N VAL A 302 23.20 -9.19 16.53
CA VAL A 302 22.91 -7.91 15.88
C VAL A 302 23.90 -6.87 16.40
N SER A 303 24.86 -6.48 15.55
CA SER A 303 25.79 -5.37 15.82
C SER A 303 25.27 -4.02 15.38
N HIS A 304 24.38 -3.96 14.38
CA HIS A 304 23.87 -2.70 13.83
C HIS A 304 22.51 -2.88 13.17
N LEU A 305 21.75 -1.78 13.10
CA LEU A 305 20.49 -1.64 12.37
C LEU A 305 20.53 -0.31 11.62
N LEU A 306 20.19 -0.35 10.33
CA LEU A 306 20.23 0.80 9.43
C LEU A 306 18.86 1.06 8.84
N PHE A 307 18.48 2.33 8.79
CA PHE A 307 17.32 2.82 8.05
C PHE A 307 17.72 4.07 7.28
N ALA A 308 18.18 3.87 6.04
CA ALA A 308 18.85 4.89 5.23
C ALA A 308 20.03 5.51 6.00
N ASP A 309 19.95 6.79 6.34
CA ASP A 309 20.97 7.55 7.09
C ASP A 309 20.91 7.34 8.61
N ASN A 310 19.79 6.84 9.13
CA ASN A 310 19.61 6.58 10.56
C ASN A 310 20.29 5.26 10.93
N THR A 311 21.37 5.36 11.72
CA THR A 311 22.19 4.22 12.13
C THR A 311 22.08 3.99 13.63
N LEU A 312 21.78 2.75 14.02
CA LEU A 312 22.00 2.23 15.37
C LEU A 312 23.13 1.20 15.36
N ILE A 313 24.05 1.29 16.31
CA ILE A 313 25.08 0.27 16.58
C ILE A 313 24.88 -0.24 18.00
N PHE A 314 24.81 -1.56 18.17
CA PHE A 314 24.74 -2.23 19.46
C PHE A 314 26.05 -2.96 19.71
N SER A 315 26.70 -2.70 20.84
CA SER A 315 27.90 -3.46 21.19
C SER A 315 28.14 -3.56 22.68
N ARG A 316 28.96 -4.53 23.10
CA ARG A 316 29.51 -4.57 24.46
C ARG A 316 30.27 -3.27 24.75
N ALA A 317 30.10 -2.73 25.93
CA ALA A 317 30.78 -1.51 26.35
C ALA A 317 32.23 -1.84 26.74
N SER A 318 33.17 -1.50 25.85
CA SER A 318 34.61 -1.55 26.11
C SER A 318 35.34 -0.46 25.30
N GLY A 319 36.52 -0.07 25.75
CA GLY A 319 37.38 0.84 25.00
C GLY A 319 37.87 0.28 23.66
N GLU A 320 37.94 -1.05 23.52
CA GLU A 320 38.27 -1.74 22.27
C GLU A 320 37.13 -1.63 21.25
N CYS A 321 35.88 -1.87 21.68
CA CYS A 321 34.71 -1.73 20.81
C CYS A 321 34.50 -0.27 20.40
N ALA A 322 34.75 0.70 21.31
CA ALA A 322 34.72 2.12 20.97
C ALA A 322 35.79 2.51 19.91
N ARG A 323 37.04 2.06 20.07
CA ARG A 323 38.09 2.27 19.05
C ARG A 323 37.77 1.56 17.74
N SER A 324 37.12 0.40 17.79
CA SER A 324 36.74 -0.36 16.61
C SER A 324 35.57 0.28 15.86
N ILE A 325 34.68 0.98 16.57
CA ILE A 325 33.67 1.87 15.98
C ILE A 325 34.32 3.07 15.28
N LEU A 326 35.53 3.51 15.65
CA LEU A 326 36.29 4.51 14.88
C LEU A 326 36.73 4.01 13.48
N VAL A 327 36.42 2.77 13.07
CA VAL A 327 36.40 2.37 11.64
C VAL A 327 35.52 3.30 10.79
N LEU A 328 34.57 3.97 11.42
CA LEU A 328 33.82 5.11 10.88
C LEU A 328 34.71 6.17 10.21
N ASP A 329 35.93 6.44 10.69
CA ASP A 329 36.80 7.44 10.04
C ASP A 329 37.38 6.93 8.70
N VAL A 330 37.57 5.62 8.54
CA VAL A 330 37.93 5.02 7.23
C VAL A 330 36.77 5.22 6.26
N TYR A 331 35.54 4.91 6.69
CA TYR A 331 34.34 5.14 5.88
C TYR A 331 34.11 6.62 5.57
N ARG A 332 34.32 7.51 6.54
CA ARG A 332 34.24 8.98 6.39
C ARG A 332 35.22 9.51 5.35
N ARG A 333 36.49 9.08 5.42
CA ARG A 333 37.53 9.48 4.46
C ARG A 333 37.35 8.87 3.07
N ALA A 334 36.78 7.67 2.98
CA ALA A 334 36.46 7.04 1.70
C ALA A 334 35.25 7.70 1.01
N SER A 335 34.13 7.84 1.73
CA SER A 335 32.83 8.22 1.17
C SER A 335 32.53 9.72 1.17
N GLY A 336 33.28 10.51 1.94
CA GLY A 336 33.01 11.94 2.20
C GLY A 336 31.87 12.20 3.20
N GLN A 337 31.11 11.18 3.62
CA GLN A 337 30.01 11.33 4.57
C GLN A 337 30.53 11.61 5.99
N GLU A 338 29.98 12.62 6.66
CA GLU A 338 30.42 13.04 8.00
C GLU A 338 29.42 12.66 9.09
N ILE A 339 29.92 12.31 10.28
CA ILE A 339 29.10 12.11 11.47
C ILE A 339 28.75 13.47 12.07
N ASN A 340 27.47 13.65 12.38
CA ASN A 340 26.99 14.78 13.16
C ASN A 340 27.07 14.45 14.66
N PHE A 341 28.23 14.73 15.27
CA PHE A 341 28.49 14.48 16.70
C PHE A 341 27.49 15.19 17.64
N ALA A 342 26.90 16.31 17.23
CA ALA A 342 25.92 17.06 18.02
C ALA A 342 24.52 16.41 18.06
N LYS A 343 24.18 15.57 17.07
CA LYS A 343 22.92 14.79 17.04
C LYS A 343 23.10 13.29 17.29
N SER A 344 24.32 12.81 17.18
CA SER A 344 24.68 11.44 17.56
C SER A 344 24.68 11.32 19.08
N SER A 345 24.29 10.16 19.62
CA SER A 345 24.26 9.93 21.07
C SER A 345 24.59 8.49 21.44
N VAL A 346 25.21 8.32 22.61
CA VAL A 346 25.53 7.00 23.18
C VAL A 346 24.72 6.77 24.46
N ALA A 347 23.99 5.66 24.50
CA ALA A 347 23.25 5.21 25.67
C ALA A 347 23.90 3.95 26.25
N PHE A 348 24.17 3.96 27.55
CA PHE A 348 24.75 2.83 28.27
C PHE A 348 23.68 2.12 29.12
N ILE A 349 23.80 0.80 29.23
CA ILE A 349 22.98 0.03 30.19
C ILE A 349 23.50 0.30 31.60
N LYS A 350 22.58 0.28 32.57
CA LYS A 350 22.85 0.51 34.01
C LYS A 350 24.02 -0.27 34.62
N ASN A 351 24.39 -1.39 34.02
CA ASN A 351 25.44 -2.29 34.48
C ASN A 351 26.83 -1.96 33.90
N THR A 352 26.93 -0.92 33.07
CA THR A 352 28.21 -0.45 32.54
C THR A 352 28.88 0.42 33.59
N GLN A 353 30.13 0.10 33.94
CA GLN A 353 30.88 0.88 34.93
C GLN A 353 31.11 2.32 34.43
N GLU A 354 31.13 3.27 35.36
CA GLU A 354 31.10 4.71 35.04
C GLU A 354 32.41 5.20 34.40
N ASP A 355 33.54 4.62 34.79
CA ASP A 355 34.86 4.79 34.17
C ASP A 355 34.86 4.35 32.70
N ILE A 356 34.26 3.19 32.40
CA ILE A 356 34.08 2.69 31.03
C ILE A 356 33.14 3.63 30.24
N CYS A 357 32.06 4.14 30.86
CA CYS A 357 31.17 5.10 30.21
C CYS A 357 31.90 6.39 29.83
N GLN A 358 32.72 6.93 30.73
CA GLN A 358 33.51 8.14 30.49
C GLN A 358 34.60 7.92 29.44
N LEU A 359 35.31 6.78 29.50
CA LEU A 359 36.30 6.39 28.50
C LEU A 359 35.68 6.31 27.09
N ILE A 360 34.53 5.65 26.96
CA ILE A 360 33.85 5.50 25.66
C ILE A 360 33.33 6.84 25.14
N ALA A 361 32.71 7.66 26.00
CA ALA A 361 32.23 8.99 25.61
C ALA A 361 33.38 9.91 25.16
N GLY A 362 34.53 9.86 25.85
CA GLY A 362 35.73 10.60 25.46
C GLY A 362 36.37 10.09 24.17
N LEU A 363 36.48 8.78 23.97
CA LEU A 363 37.03 8.17 22.76
C LEU A 363 36.19 8.44 21.51
N LEU A 364 34.86 8.46 21.64
CA LEU A 364 33.95 8.70 20.52
C LEU A 364 33.66 10.19 20.28
N ASN A 365 33.91 11.06 21.28
CA ASN A 365 33.48 12.46 21.30
C ASN A 365 31.97 12.63 21.01
N ILE A 366 31.15 11.74 21.59
CA ILE A 366 29.69 11.69 21.40
C ILE A 366 28.97 11.92 22.72
N ARG A 367 27.88 12.68 22.68
CA ARG A 367 27.05 12.98 23.85
C ARG A 367 26.49 11.71 24.48
N ARG A 368 26.75 11.52 25.78
CA ARG A 368 26.06 10.50 26.58
C ARG A 368 24.61 10.92 26.81
N GLU A 369 23.68 10.01 26.50
CA GLU A 369 22.27 10.14 26.87
C GLU A 369 21.89 9.04 27.87
N ASN A 370 21.17 9.43 28.92
CA ASN A 370 20.69 8.49 29.95
C ASN A 370 19.64 7.50 29.41
N LYS A 371 19.02 7.83 28.27
CA LYS A 371 17.99 7.04 27.59
C LYS A 371 18.05 7.33 26.09
N MET A 372 18.05 6.29 25.26
CA MET A 372 17.66 6.43 23.86
C MET A 372 16.12 6.54 23.83
N GLU A 373 15.60 7.76 23.62
CA GLU A 373 14.16 8.04 23.81
C GLU A 373 13.30 7.67 22.60
N LEU A 374 13.77 7.96 21.39
CA LEU A 374 13.04 7.72 20.13
C LEU A 374 13.96 7.18 19.02
N TYR A 375 13.50 6.12 18.36
CA TYR A 375 14.03 5.61 17.10
C TYR A 375 12.91 5.55 16.06
N LEU A 376 13.18 6.08 14.86
CA LEU A 376 12.19 6.22 13.76
C LEU A 376 10.84 6.83 14.21
N GLY A 377 10.89 7.73 15.20
CA GLY A 377 9.72 8.45 15.73
C GLY A 377 8.88 7.70 16.77
N LEU A 378 9.23 6.46 17.12
CA LEU A 378 8.59 5.65 18.16
C LEU A 378 9.54 5.36 19.35
N PRO A 379 9.01 5.00 20.54
CA PRO A 379 9.83 4.81 21.73
C PRO A 379 10.69 3.56 21.69
N SER A 380 11.98 3.68 22.00
CA SER A 380 12.96 2.59 21.96
C SER A 380 13.13 1.81 23.27
N LYS A 381 12.31 2.05 24.31
CA LYS A 381 12.48 1.41 25.63
C LYS A 381 11.16 1.24 26.38
N VAL A 382 10.93 0.06 26.96
CA VAL A 382 9.82 -0.16 27.92
C VAL A 382 10.02 0.73 29.16
N ALA A 383 9.20 1.77 29.30
CA ALA A 383 9.06 2.53 30.54
C ALA A 383 8.26 1.73 31.58
N ARG A 384 8.49 2.01 32.89
CA ARG A 384 7.68 1.41 33.98
C ARG A 384 6.19 1.72 33.83
N SER A 385 5.86 2.88 33.24
CA SER A 385 4.50 3.28 32.90
C SER A 385 4.29 3.24 31.38
N LYS A 386 3.35 2.40 30.92
CA LYS A 386 2.90 2.41 29.50
C LYS A 386 2.24 3.73 29.09
N ARG A 387 1.79 4.56 30.05
CA ARG A 387 1.19 5.88 29.79
C ARG A 387 2.24 6.93 29.47
N GLU A 388 3.36 6.93 30.20
CA GLU A 388 4.51 7.79 29.92
C GLU A 388 5.14 7.46 28.57
N LEU A 389 5.30 6.16 28.29
CA LEU A 389 5.92 5.65 27.06
C LEU A 389 5.31 6.25 25.79
N PHE A 390 3.99 6.37 25.75
CA PHE A 390 3.24 6.85 24.60
C PHE A 390 2.67 8.27 24.77
N ALA A 391 3.06 8.99 25.82
CA ALA A 391 2.63 10.38 26.04
C ALA A 391 3.01 11.29 24.84
N VAL A 392 4.17 11.04 24.22
CA VAL A 392 4.63 11.72 22.99
C VAL A 392 3.59 11.66 21.85
N ILE A 393 2.80 10.59 21.75
CA ILE A 393 1.75 10.45 20.73
C ILE A 393 0.60 11.42 21.03
N ARG A 394 0.14 11.46 22.29
CA ARG A 394 -0.87 12.42 22.77
C ARG A 394 -0.40 13.85 22.55
N ASP A 395 0.84 14.15 22.88
CA ASP A 395 1.37 15.52 22.83
C ASP A 395 1.53 16.00 21.38
N LYS A 396 1.91 15.12 20.44
CA LYS A 396 1.87 15.40 18.99
C LYS A 396 0.44 15.67 18.49
N VAL A 397 -0.55 14.88 18.92
CA VAL A 397 -1.97 15.10 18.58
C VAL A 397 -2.46 16.44 19.13
N TRP A 398 -2.14 16.74 20.40
CA TRP A 398 -2.50 17.98 21.07
C TRP A 398 -1.92 19.20 20.35
N GLN A 399 -0.60 19.22 20.07
CA GLN A 399 0.04 20.33 19.35
C GLN A 399 -0.59 20.60 17.98
N ARG A 400 -0.96 19.55 17.23
CA ARG A 400 -1.65 19.70 15.93
C ARG A 400 -3.03 20.33 16.09
N ILE A 401 -3.84 19.83 17.03
CA ILE A 401 -5.17 20.36 17.33
C ILE A 401 -5.09 21.83 17.79
N THR A 402 -4.19 22.16 18.72
CA THR A 402 -4.02 23.54 19.21
C THR A 402 -3.66 24.50 18.08
N GLY A 403 -2.68 24.15 17.22
CA GLY A 403 -2.30 24.95 16.05
C GLY A 403 -3.33 25.00 14.91
N TRP A 404 -4.46 24.30 15.05
CA TRP A 404 -5.61 24.41 14.15
C TRP A 404 -6.80 25.15 14.78
N ASN A 405 -6.91 25.16 16.11
CA ASN A 405 -7.89 26.00 16.82
C ASN A 405 -7.66 27.51 16.61
N GLU A 406 -6.48 27.89 16.13
CA GLU A 406 -6.12 29.24 15.68
C GLU A 406 -6.63 29.56 14.26
N LYS A 407 -7.18 28.58 13.53
CA LYS A 407 -7.64 28.72 12.13
C LYS A 407 -9.15 28.64 12.04
N PHE A 408 -9.74 29.48 11.19
CA PHE A 408 -11.16 29.40 10.83
C PHE A 408 -11.40 28.19 9.91
N LEU A 409 -11.80 27.06 10.51
CA LEU A 409 -12.03 25.79 9.82
C LEU A 409 -13.51 25.42 9.91
N SER A 410 -14.13 25.15 8.74
CA SER A 410 -15.44 24.51 8.68
C SER A 410 -15.40 23.10 9.26
N GLN A 411 -16.57 22.54 9.62
CA GLN A 411 -16.64 21.17 10.14
C GLN A 411 -16.06 20.14 9.15
N ALA A 412 -16.40 20.24 7.86
CA ALA A 412 -15.78 19.42 6.81
C ALA A 412 -14.23 19.57 6.78
N GLY A 413 -13.71 20.78 6.94
CA GLY A 413 -12.27 21.03 7.03
C GLY A 413 -11.62 20.38 8.25
N LYS A 414 -12.27 20.43 9.42
CA LYS A 414 -11.83 19.68 10.62
C LYS A 414 -11.84 18.18 10.37
N GLU A 415 -12.82 17.65 9.64
CA GLU A 415 -12.98 16.21 9.39
C GLU A 415 -11.82 15.66 8.57
N VAL A 416 -11.48 16.37 7.48
CA VAL A 416 -10.35 16.06 6.61
C VAL A 416 -9.06 16.06 7.42
N LEU A 417 -8.83 17.04 8.29
CA LEU A 417 -7.64 17.11 9.15
C LEU A 417 -7.59 16.01 10.22
N ILE A 418 -8.73 15.65 10.82
CA ILE A 418 -8.83 14.52 11.76
C ILE A 418 -8.46 13.21 11.05
N LYS A 419 -9.12 12.91 9.92
CA LYS A 419 -8.94 11.66 9.15
C LYS A 419 -7.54 11.55 8.53
N SER A 420 -7.04 12.60 7.89
CA SER A 420 -5.77 12.56 7.16
C SER A 420 -4.53 12.69 8.06
N VAL A 421 -4.61 13.40 9.18
CA VAL A 421 -3.43 13.71 10.02
C VAL A 421 -3.57 13.14 11.44
N ILE A 422 -4.65 13.43 12.16
CA ILE A 422 -4.77 13.00 13.57
C ILE A 422 -4.91 11.49 13.71
N GLN A 423 -5.67 10.83 12.82
CA GLN A 423 -5.80 9.37 12.83
C GLN A 423 -4.52 8.65 12.38
N ALA A 424 -3.72 9.25 11.49
CA ALA A 424 -2.46 8.68 11.03
C ALA A 424 -1.40 8.56 12.15
N ILE A 425 -1.31 9.55 13.06
CA ILE A 425 -0.32 9.60 14.15
C ILE A 425 -0.35 8.37 15.07
N PRO A 426 -1.49 7.98 15.71
CA PRO A 426 -1.55 6.77 16.52
C PRO A 426 -1.56 5.51 15.66
N THR A 427 -2.09 5.54 14.42
CA THR A 427 -2.11 4.36 13.53
C THR A 427 -0.69 3.89 13.20
N TYR A 428 0.24 4.81 12.95
CA TYR A 428 1.66 4.47 12.78
C TYR A 428 2.24 3.74 14.00
N ALA A 429 1.96 4.22 15.21
CA ALA A 429 2.40 3.55 16.44
C ALA A 429 1.71 2.20 16.68
N MET A 430 0.43 2.08 16.31
CA MET A 430 -0.35 0.84 16.43
C MET A 430 0.13 -0.27 15.47
N GLY A 431 0.88 0.07 14.41
CA GLY A 431 1.58 -0.90 13.57
C GLY A 431 2.70 -1.67 14.29
N CYS A 432 3.23 -1.15 15.41
CA CYS A 432 4.23 -1.84 16.23
C CYS A 432 3.70 -2.20 17.64
N PHE A 433 2.82 -1.39 18.22
CA PHE A 433 2.50 -1.46 19.65
C PHE A 433 1.00 -1.37 19.95
N LYS A 434 0.51 -2.29 20.79
CA LYS A 434 -0.84 -2.20 21.37
C LYS A 434 -0.92 -1.03 22.36
N LEU A 435 -1.45 0.11 21.91
CA LEU A 435 -1.60 1.31 22.72
C LEU A 435 -2.58 1.09 23.90
N PRO A 436 -2.35 1.72 25.07
CA PRO A 436 -3.28 1.65 26.20
C PRO A 436 -4.66 2.21 25.86
N ILE A 437 -5.73 1.52 26.28
CA ILE A 437 -7.12 1.98 26.09
C ILE A 437 -7.36 3.37 26.71
N THR A 438 -6.68 3.69 27.82
CA THR A 438 -6.72 5.02 28.45
C THR A 438 -6.19 6.12 27.53
N LEU A 439 -5.06 5.89 26.86
CA LEU A 439 -4.49 6.81 25.88
C LEU A 439 -5.41 6.98 24.66
N LEU A 440 -6.01 5.89 24.17
CA LEU A 440 -6.96 5.96 23.06
C LEU A 440 -8.20 6.79 23.42
N ARG A 441 -8.72 6.66 24.65
CA ARG A 441 -9.81 7.49 25.17
C ARG A 441 -9.39 8.97 25.34
N GLU A 442 -8.17 9.24 25.79
CA GLU A 442 -7.63 10.61 25.87
C GLU A 442 -7.60 11.27 24.47
N ILE A 443 -7.06 10.55 23.47
CA ILE A 443 -6.99 11.00 22.07
C ILE A 443 -8.38 11.18 21.46
N GLN A 444 -9.30 10.23 21.65
CA GLN A 444 -10.69 10.35 21.19
C GLN A 444 -11.39 11.56 21.83
N GLY A 445 -11.15 11.82 23.11
CA GLY A 445 -11.67 13.01 23.80
C GLY A 445 -11.10 14.32 23.25
N MET A 446 -9.82 14.35 22.84
CA MET A 446 -9.22 15.50 22.16
C MET A 446 -9.85 15.73 20.77
N ILE A 447 -10.03 14.67 19.98
CA ILE A 447 -10.68 14.72 18.66
C ILE A 447 -12.13 15.22 18.80
N ALA A 448 -12.91 14.68 19.74
CA ALA A 448 -14.28 15.08 19.96
C ALA A 448 -14.39 16.57 20.37
N ARG A 449 -13.53 17.04 21.28
CA ARG A 449 -13.49 18.47 21.64
C ARG A 449 -13.10 19.35 20.46
N PHE A 450 -12.14 18.93 19.63
CA PHE A 450 -11.74 19.66 18.43
C PHE A 450 -12.90 19.78 17.42
N TRP A 451 -13.57 18.66 17.14
CA TRP A 451 -14.78 18.62 16.30
C TRP A 451 -15.85 19.60 16.80
N TRP A 452 -16.32 19.42 18.04
CA TRP A 452 -17.41 20.21 18.61
C TRP A 452 -17.05 21.67 18.97
N SER A 453 -15.78 22.07 18.90
CA SER A 453 -15.37 23.46 19.17
C SER A 453 -15.79 24.45 18.07
N ASN A 454 -17.06 24.85 18.07
CA ASN A 454 -17.52 26.01 17.32
C ASN A 454 -17.23 27.28 18.13
N ARG A 455 -16.58 28.29 17.54
CA ARG A 455 -16.35 29.58 18.21
C ARG A 455 -17.60 30.48 18.27
N GLU A 456 -18.68 30.13 17.59
CA GLU A 456 -19.85 31.01 17.43
C GLU A 456 -20.96 30.84 18.48
N GLN A 457 -20.93 29.81 19.34
CA GLN A 457 -21.88 29.68 20.46
C GLN A 457 -21.25 29.01 21.67
N ALA A 458 -20.89 29.82 22.65
CA ALA A 458 -20.74 29.38 24.04
C ALA A 458 -22.10 29.53 24.73
N VAL A 459 -22.84 28.42 24.87
CA VAL A 459 -24.00 28.29 25.77
C VAL A 459 -23.83 26.97 26.53
N ASP A 460 -24.31 26.94 27.76
CA ASP A 460 -23.80 26.08 28.83
C ASP A 460 -23.95 24.55 28.67
N GLY A 461 -23.03 23.83 29.31
CA GLY A 461 -23.45 22.83 30.30
C GLY A 461 -23.99 21.48 29.83
N GLY A 462 -23.67 21.00 28.63
CA GLY A 462 -24.06 19.66 28.16
C GLY A 462 -22.94 18.62 28.19
N SER A 463 -23.05 17.57 29.00
CA SER A 463 -22.11 16.44 29.00
C SER A 463 -22.35 15.51 27.79
N VAL A 464 -21.68 15.77 26.66
CA VAL A 464 -21.87 15.01 25.41
C VAL A 464 -21.24 13.61 25.50
N GLN A 465 -22.08 12.56 25.54
CA GLN A 465 -21.64 11.18 25.37
C GLN A 465 -21.51 10.80 23.88
N GLY A 466 -20.31 10.38 23.48
CA GLY A 466 -20.17 9.18 22.64
C GLY A 466 -20.30 9.29 21.11
N ILE A 467 -19.37 10.00 20.45
CA ILE A 467 -18.92 9.57 19.09
C ILE A 467 -17.62 8.76 19.25
N ARG A 468 -17.68 7.46 18.95
CA ARG A 468 -16.49 6.59 18.90
C ARG A 468 -15.88 6.60 17.50
N PHE A 469 -14.87 7.43 17.30
CA PHE A 469 -14.02 7.33 16.11
C PHE A 469 -13.23 6.00 16.14
N ALA A 470 -13.56 5.09 15.24
CA ALA A 470 -12.80 3.87 15.00
C ALA A 470 -11.53 4.19 14.21
N PHE A 471 -10.40 3.60 14.62
CA PHE A 471 -9.15 3.68 13.87
C PHE A 471 -9.03 2.42 13.00
N GLY A 472 -9.39 2.54 11.72
CA GLY A 472 -9.35 1.47 10.73
C GLY A 472 -9.37 2.04 9.31
N LYS A 473 -8.74 1.35 8.35
CA LYS A 473 -8.77 1.75 6.94
C LYS A 473 -10.21 1.68 6.41
N ILE A 474 -10.63 2.71 5.68
CA ILE A 474 -11.93 2.73 4.98
C ILE A 474 -11.66 2.78 3.47
N ARG A 475 -12.09 1.73 2.76
CA ARG A 475 -12.37 1.64 1.32
C ARG A 475 -13.52 0.64 1.16
N GLY A 476 -14.30 0.74 0.07
CA GLY A 476 -15.37 -0.22 -0.22
C GLY A 476 -16.79 0.25 0.12
N SER A 477 -17.19 1.41 -0.37
CA SER A 477 -18.59 1.82 -0.52
C SER A 477 -18.64 2.90 -1.61
N PRO A 478 -19.67 2.99 -2.48
CA PRO A 478 -19.81 4.03 -3.49
C PRO A 478 -20.19 5.37 -2.85
N VAL A 479 -19.29 5.91 -2.02
CA VAL A 479 -19.35 7.28 -1.54
C VAL A 479 -18.92 8.18 -2.70
N LEU A 480 -19.84 9.01 -3.18
CA LEU A 480 -19.56 10.12 -4.09
C LEU A 480 -18.28 10.83 -3.66
N SER A 481 -17.25 10.79 -4.51
CA SER A 481 -15.93 11.34 -4.18
C SER A 481 -16.03 12.86 -3.98
N PRO A 482 -15.82 13.42 -2.78
CA PRO A 482 -16.05 14.84 -2.51
C PRO A 482 -14.86 15.73 -2.96
N LEU A 483 -14.18 15.33 -4.05
CA LEU A 483 -12.98 15.97 -4.58
C LEU A 483 -12.95 15.92 -6.12
N ASN A 484 -13.99 16.48 -6.75
CA ASN A 484 -13.89 17.31 -7.96
C ASN A 484 -15.27 17.86 -8.36
N ARG A 485 -15.29 19.03 -9.01
CA ARG A 485 -16.46 19.78 -9.55
C ARG A 485 -17.27 20.60 -8.52
N LEU A 486 -16.85 21.85 -8.34
CA LEU A 486 -17.77 22.97 -8.10
C LEU A 486 -18.44 23.32 -9.44
N LEU A 487 -19.76 23.15 -9.58
CA LEU A 487 -20.62 23.89 -10.52
C LEU A 487 -22.07 23.91 -9.97
N PRO A 488 -22.86 24.98 -10.19
CA PRO A 488 -24.25 25.08 -9.74
C PRO A 488 -25.21 24.29 -10.66
N PRO A 489 -26.41 23.91 -10.17
CA PRO A 489 -27.46 23.35 -11.00
C PRO A 489 -28.03 24.41 -11.97
N PRO A 490 -28.55 24.02 -13.15
CA PRO A 490 -29.32 24.91 -13.99
C PRO A 490 -30.59 25.39 -13.26
N THR A 491 -30.97 26.64 -13.50
CA THR A 491 -32.08 27.33 -12.82
C THR A 491 -33.44 26.68 -13.06
N ALA A 492 -34.25 26.63 -11.99
CA ALA A 492 -35.67 26.27 -11.94
C ALA A 492 -36.02 24.78 -12.21
N SER A 493 -35.96 23.97 -11.16
CA SER A 493 -36.59 22.64 -11.09
C SER A 493 -37.55 22.55 -9.90
N THR A 494 -38.76 22.04 -10.13
CA THR A 494 -39.84 21.86 -9.13
C THR A 494 -39.75 20.54 -8.37
N VAL A 495 -38.53 20.01 -8.23
CA VAL A 495 -38.23 18.71 -7.61
C VAL A 495 -37.55 18.97 -6.28
N HIS A 496 -38.15 18.48 -5.18
CA HIS A 496 -37.69 18.74 -3.82
C HIS A 496 -37.25 17.48 -3.07
N THR A 497 -37.69 16.30 -3.53
CA THR A 497 -37.44 15.01 -2.92
C THR A 497 -37.03 13.97 -3.97
N VAL A 498 -36.45 12.84 -3.53
CA VAL A 498 -36.14 11.72 -4.43
C VAL A 498 -37.42 11.06 -4.96
N ALA A 499 -38.52 11.09 -4.19
CA ALA A 499 -39.81 10.56 -4.62
C ALA A 499 -40.39 11.30 -5.85
N ASP A 500 -40.10 12.59 -6.02
CA ASP A 500 -40.54 13.38 -7.18
C ASP A 500 -39.90 12.90 -8.51
N LEU A 501 -38.81 12.13 -8.42
CA LEU A 501 -38.06 11.51 -9.52
C LEU A 501 -38.50 10.05 -9.82
N ILE A 502 -39.50 9.53 -9.10
CA ILE A 502 -40.04 8.17 -9.29
C ILE A 502 -41.37 8.26 -10.04
N ASP A 503 -41.58 7.39 -11.02
CA ASP A 503 -42.86 7.29 -11.72
C ASP A 503 -43.90 6.59 -10.83
N SER A 504 -44.89 7.37 -10.41
CA SER A 504 -46.06 6.95 -9.63
C SER A 504 -46.90 5.83 -10.26
N GLY A 505 -46.80 5.59 -11.57
CA GLY A 505 -47.55 4.54 -12.27
C GLY A 505 -46.87 3.16 -12.26
N TYR A 506 -45.54 3.10 -12.19
CA TYR A 506 -44.78 1.86 -12.42
C TYR A 506 -43.80 1.49 -11.30
N GLY A 507 -43.54 2.38 -10.33
CA GLY A 507 -42.60 2.12 -9.24
C GLY A 507 -41.15 1.98 -9.74
N ASP A 508 -40.80 2.78 -10.73
CA ASP A 508 -39.50 2.82 -11.40
C ASP A 508 -39.06 4.29 -11.58
N TRP A 509 -37.82 4.53 -12.00
CA TRP A 509 -37.31 5.89 -12.17
C TRP A 509 -37.99 6.64 -13.32
N ASP A 510 -38.33 7.91 -13.10
CA ASP A 510 -38.81 8.83 -14.15
C ASP A 510 -37.63 9.23 -15.05
N GLY A 511 -37.36 8.40 -16.05
CA GLY A 511 -36.19 8.51 -16.93
C GLY A 511 -36.14 9.77 -17.80
N ASP A 512 -37.28 10.46 -17.96
CA ASP A 512 -37.39 11.73 -18.68
C ASP A 512 -37.08 12.91 -17.75
N LYS A 513 -37.63 12.96 -16.53
CA LYS A 513 -37.20 13.95 -15.51
C LYS A 513 -35.71 13.81 -15.19
N ILE A 514 -35.22 12.60 -15.00
CA ILE A 514 -33.80 12.36 -14.67
C ILE A 514 -32.91 12.75 -15.87
N GLY A 515 -33.33 12.45 -17.10
CA GLY A 515 -32.62 12.88 -18.31
C GLY A 515 -32.59 14.40 -18.52
N ALA A 516 -33.57 15.13 -17.99
CA ALA A 516 -33.62 16.59 -18.02
C ALA A 516 -32.84 17.27 -16.88
N LEU A 517 -32.66 16.59 -15.74
CA LEU A 517 -32.06 17.15 -14.51
C LEU A 517 -30.60 16.75 -14.29
N PHE A 518 -30.17 15.59 -14.81
CA PHE A 518 -28.85 15.02 -14.57
C PHE A 518 -28.08 14.79 -15.88
N TRP A 519 -26.76 14.96 -15.84
CA TRP A 519 -25.90 14.68 -17.00
C TRP A 519 -25.94 13.18 -17.35
N PRO A 520 -25.67 12.78 -18.62
CA PRO A 520 -25.82 11.39 -19.05
C PRO A 520 -25.13 10.34 -18.15
N ILE A 521 -23.92 10.63 -17.69
CA ILE A 521 -23.16 9.73 -16.78
C ILE A 521 -23.89 9.57 -15.43
N ASP A 522 -24.42 10.64 -14.87
CA ASP A 522 -25.11 10.62 -13.58
C ASP A 522 -26.53 10.02 -13.72
N ARG A 523 -27.21 10.28 -14.85
CA ARG A 523 -28.47 9.63 -15.25
C ARG A 523 -28.31 8.11 -15.28
N ASP A 524 -27.32 7.61 -16.01
CA ASP A 524 -27.11 6.17 -16.19
C ASP A 524 -26.80 5.48 -14.84
N ILE A 525 -26.09 6.17 -13.93
CA ILE A 525 -25.88 5.70 -12.55
C ILE A 525 -27.19 5.69 -11.76
N ILE A 526 -28.00 6.76 -11.79
CA ILE A 526 -29.28 6.82 -11.06
C ILE A 526 -30.23 5.72 -11.55
N LEU A 527 -30.39 5.56 -12.87
CA LEU A 527 -31.22 4.52 -13.48
C LEU A 527 -30.75 3.09 -13.16
N SER A 528 -29.49 2.89 -12.75
CA SER A 528 -28.99 1.58 -12.33
C SER A 528 -29.38 1.19 -10.89
N ILE A 529 -29.91 2.14 -10.09
CA ILE A 529 -30.33 1.89 -8.70
C ILE A 529 -31.72 1.25 -8.69
N SER A 530 -31.86 0.02 -8.20
CA SER A 530 -33.16 -0.66 -8.12
C SER A 530 -34.06 -0.06 -7.03
N ILE A 531 -35.26 0.42 -7.38
CA ILE A 531 -36.29 0.88 -6.44
C ILE A 531 -37.14 -0.30 -5.93
N SER A 532 -37.57 -0.29 -4.66
CA SER A 532 -38.54 -1.28 -4.15
C SER A 532 -39.95 -1.00 -4.68
N ARG A 533 -40.46 -1.90 -5.52
CA ARG A 533 -41.85 -1.88 -6.02
C ARG A 533 -42.90 -2.26 -4.97
N ALA A 534 -42.51 -2.48 -3.70
CA ALA A 534 -43.45 -2.81 -2.63
C ALA A 534 -43.98 -1.58 -1.86
N GLY A 535 -43.43 -0.38 -2.12
CA GLY A 535 -43.84 0.84 -1.41
C GLY A 535 -43.40 0.86 0.07
N ASP A 536 -42.31 0.15 0.39
CA ASP A 536 -41.73 0.12 1.73
C ASP A 536 -41.23 1.52 2.14
N GLU A 537 -41.39 1.88 3.42
CA GLU A 537 -40.83 3.13 3.96
C GLU A 537 -39.29 3.08 3.99
N ASP A 538 -38.65 4.24 3.79
CA ASP A 538 -37.19 4.39 3.87
C ASP A 538 -36.65 3.98 5.26
N ILE A 539 -35.85 2.91 5.30
CA ILE A 539 -35.25 2.37 6.52
C ILE A 539 -33.72 2.42 6.49
N ILE A 540 -33.13 2.92 7.57
CA ILE A 540 -31.66 2.95 7.74
C ILE A 540 -31.17 1.54 8.09
N ILE A 541 -30.49 0.90 7.14
CA ILE A 541 -29.95 -0.46 7.28
C ILE A 541 -28.42 -0.51 7.22
N TRP A 542 -27.83 -1.42 8.00
CA TRP A 542 -26.43 -1.82 7.86
C TRP A 542 -26.31 -2.86 6.75
N HIS A 543 -25.96 -2.43 5.54
CA HIS A 543 -25.97 -3.29 4.34
C HIS A 543 -24.97 -4.48 4.40
N PHE A 544 -24.05 -4.49 5.37
CA PHE A 544 -23.11 -5.59 5.63
C PHE A 544 -23.64 -6.57 6.70
N SER A 545 -24.95 -6.60 6.97
CA SER A 545 -25.61 -7.76 7.59
C SER A 545 -26.96 -8.02 6.95
N ASN A 546 -27.28 -9.30 6.76
CA ASN A 546 -28.50 -9.74 6.09
C ASN A 546 -29.77 -9.34 6.87
N ASN A 547 -29.66 -8.96 8.15
CA ASN A 547 -30.74 -8.49 9.00
C ASN A 547 -30.78 -6.95 9.17
N GLY A 548 -29.96 -6.19 8.45
CA GLY A 548 -29.91 -4.73 8.52
C GLY A 548 -29.38 -4.13 9.83
N ILE A 549 -29.08 -4.94 10.86
CA ILE A 549 -28.65 -4.47 12.18
C ILE A 549 -27.11 -4.42 12.25
N PHE A 550 -26.57 -3.23 12.52
CA PHE A 550 -25.15 -3.06 12.83
C PHE A 550 -24.74 -3.88 14.06
N SER A 551 -23.69 -4.69 13.94
CA SER A 551 -23.08 -5.39 15.06
C SER A 551 -21.56 -5.36 14.96
N VAL A 552 -20.88 -5.43 16.10
CA VAL A 552 -19.41 -5.54 16.13
C VAL A 552 -18.92 -6.77 15.35
N ARG A 553 -19.73 -7.83 15.28
CA ARG A 553 -19.43 -9.06 14.54
C ARG A 553 -19.54 -8.86 13.03
N SER A 554 -20.62 -8.24 12.52
CA SER A 554 -20.77 -7.96 11.09
C SER A 554 -19.76 -6.92 10.61
N ALA A 555 -19.44 -5.91 11.43
CA ALA A 555 -18.36 -4.97 11.14
C ALA A 555 -16.95 -5.61 11.14
N TYR A 556 -16.72 -6.64 11.98
CA TYR A 556 -15.48 -7.40 11.99
C TYR A 556 -15.33 -8.30 10.75
N HIS A 557 -16.40 -9.00 10.34
CA HIS A 557 -16.39 -9.80 9.10
C HIS A 557 -16.10 -8.93 7.88
N LEU A 558 -16.76 -7.77 7.76
CA LEU A 558 -16.45 -6.78 6.73
C LEU A 558 -14.96 -6.36 6.74
N ALA A 559 -14.39 -6.13 7.92
CA ALA A 559 -12.98 -5.74 8.05
C ALA A 559 -12.00 -6.86 7.66
N CYS A 560 -12.41 -8.13 7.73
CA CYS A 560 -11.66 -9.26 7.18
C CYS A 560 -11.82 -9.35 5.66
N ASP A 561 -13.05 -9.31 5.14
CA ASP A 561 -13.33 -9.45 3.71
C ASP A 561 -12.67 -8.32 2.89
N LEU A 562 -12.56 -7.11 3.45
CA LEU A 562 -11.84 -5.97 2.87
C LEU A 562 -10.30 -6.12 2.82
N ASN A 563 -9.72 -7.14 3.45
CA ASN A 563 -8.30 -7.49 3.34
C ASN A 563 -8.05 -8.62 2.31
N ASP A 564 -9.04 -9.47 2.03
CA ASP A 564 -8.83 -10.75 1.30
C ASP A 564 -9.01 -10.66 -0.23
N GLU A 565 -9.44 -9.53 -0.79
CA GLU A 565 -9.50 -9.31 -2.27
C GLU A 565 -8.12 -9.27 -2.98
N ALA A 566 -7.05 -9.69 -2.30
CA ALA A 566 -5.70 -9.82 -2.84
C ALA A 566 -5.23 -11.28 -3.00
N SER A 567 -6.13 -12.28 -3.08
CA SER A 567 -5.80 -13.63 -3.56
C SER A 567 -7.01 -14.41 -4.09
N GLY A 568 -6.80 -15.17 -5.18
CA GLY A 568 -7.85 -15.97 -5.82
C GLY A 568 -8.08 -17.33 -5.17
N SER A 569 -9.35 -17.68 -4.98
CA SER A 569 -9.92 -19.05 -4.92
C SER A 569 -9.05 -20.20 -4.38
N ASN A 570 -9.19 -20.56 -3.09
CA ASN A 570 -9.51 -21.93 -2.60
C ASN A 570 -9.47 -22.04 -1.06
N LEU A 571 -10.52 -21.61 -0.35
CA LEU A 571 -10.52 -21.59 1.14
C LEU A 571 -11.75 -22.22 1.83
N LYS A 572 -12.48 -23.13 1.15
CA LYS A 572 -13.60 -23.87 1.78
C LYS A 572 -13.21 -25.19 2.45
N ALA A 573 -12.00 -25.70 2.23
CA ALA A 573 -11.51 -26.91 2.91
C ALA A 573 -10.81 -26.61 4.26
N GLU A 574 -10.36 -25.37 4.50
CA GLU A 574 -9.49 -25.04 5.64
C GLU A 574 -10.22 -24.59 6.92
N GLN A 575 -11.53 -24.34 6.90
CA GLN A 575 -12.22 -23.80 8.07
C GLN A 575 -12.48 -24.80 9.22
N THR A 576 -12.25 -26.10 9.02
CA THR A 576 -12.52 -27.16 10.00
C THR A 576 -11.39 -27.34 11.03
N TRP A 577 -10.12 -27.37 10.61
CA TRP A 577 -9.00 -27.56 11.54
C TRP A 577 -8.78 -26.32 12.44
N TRP A 578 -8.99 -25.12 11.88
CA TRP A 578 -8.91 -23.84 12.58
C TRP A 578 -9.78 -23.80 13.85
N LYS A 579 -11.05 -24.22 13.73
CA LYS A 579 -11.98 -24.27 14.88
C LYS A 579 -11.51 -25.25 15.95
N SER A 580 -10.92 -26.38 15.57
CA SER A 580 -10.43 -27.38 16.51
C SER A 580 -9.24 -26.90 17.34
N ILE A 581 -8.32 -26.11 16.76
CA ILE A 581 -7.20 -25.52 17.51
C ILE A 581 -7.69 -24.47 18.52
N TRP A 582 -8.56 -23.55 18.09
CA TRP A 582 -9.09 -22.50 18.98
C TRP A 582 -10.14 -23.00 19.99
N GLN A 583 -10.59 -24.25 19.87
CA GLN A 583 -11.41 -24.94 20.88
C GLN A 583 -10.58 -25.84 21.82
N ALA A 584 -9.32 -26.15 21.48
CA ALA A 584 -8.43 -26.86 22.38
C ALA A 584 -7.99 -25.95 23.54
N LYS A 585 -7.88 -26.51 24.76
CA LYS A 585 -7.37 -25.80 25.94
C LYS A 585 -5.84 -25.64 25.89
N LEU A 586 -5.34 -24.95 24.88
CA LEU A 586 -3.92 -24.66 24.66
C LEU A 586 -3.62 -23.18 25.00
N PRO A 587 -2.41 -22.84 25.47
CA PRO A 587 -1.99 -21.44 25.59
C PRO A 587 -1.91 -20.76 24.22
N ASP A 588 -2.36 -19.51 24.11
CA ASP A 588 -2.46 -18.75 22.85
C ASP A 588 -1.17 -18.76 22.00
N GLN A 589 0.01 -18.76 22.64
CA GLN A 589 1.31 -18.84 21.95
C GLN A 589 1.49 -20.16 21.17
N VAL A 590 0.94 -21.27 21.67
CA VAL A 590 1.00 -22.58 21.00
C VAL A 590 0.00 -22.63 19.85
N ALA A 591 -1.17 -22.01 20.00
CA ALA A 591 -2.14 -21.87 18.91
C ALA A 591 -1.56 -21.05 17.75
N CYS A 592 -0.98 -19.87 18.02
CA CYS A 592 -0.31 -19.04 17.01
C CYS A 592 0.89 -19.74 16.36
N PHE A 593 1.68 -20.51 17.11
CA PHE A 593 2.78 -21.30 16.55
C PHE A 593 2.27 -22.42 15.64
N ALA A 594 1.24 -23.16 16.05
CA ALA A 594 0.63 -24.21 15.22
C ALA A 594 0.00 -23.65 13.93
N THR A 595 -0.64 -22.47 13.99
CA THR A 595 -1.09 -21.72 12.81
C THR A 595 0.08 -21.41 11.87
N SER A 596 1.12 -20.75 12.38
CA SER A 596 2.27 -20.32 11.58
C SER A 596 3.02 -21.51 10.95
N TYR A 597 3.10 -22.63 11.67
CA TYR A 597 3.70 -23.88 11.18
C TYR A 597 2.86 -24.54 10.09
N TYR A 598 1.53 -24.51 10.20
CA TYR A 598 0.64 -25.06 9.16
C TYR A 598 0.64 -24.21 7.88
N GLU A 599 0.65 -22.89 8.00
CA GLU A 599 0.82 -21.98 6.86
C GLU A 599 2.16 -22.23 6.14
N ALA A 600 3.26 -22.37 6.90
CA ALA A 600 4.57 -22.74 6.33
C ALA A 600 4.57 -24.14 5.69
N PHE A 601 3.85 -25.10 6.27
CA PHE A 601 3.71 -26.46 5.73
C PHE A 601 2.91 -26.49 4.41
N LEU A 602 1.86 -25.67 4.28
CA LEU A 602 1.10 -25.52 3.03
C LEU A 602 1.95 -24.87 1.93
N ILE A 603 2.73 -23.84 2.27
CA ILE A 603 3.66 -23.17 1.33
C ILE A 603 4.74 -24.13 0.81
N GLN A 604 5.18 -25.11 1.60
CA GLN A 604 6.18 -26.11 1.18
C GLN A 604 5.62 -27.31 0.40
N ASN A 605 4.31 -27.58 0.46
CA ASN A 605 3.71 -28.80 -0.11
C ASN A 605 2.67 -28.51 -1.22
N SER A 606 2.83 -27.41 -1.95
CA SER A 606 1.94 -27.04 -3.07
C SER A 606 2.20 -27.84 -4.37
N GLU A 607 2.47 -29.13 -4.26
CA GLU A 607 2.38 -30.11 -5.35
C GLU A 607 1.99 -31.49 -4.77
N ALA A 608 1.04 -32.17 -5.42
CA ALA A 608 0.44 -33.46 -5.04
C ALA A 608 -0.46 -33.51 -3.78
N ALA A 609 -1.76 -33.23 -3.95
CA ALA A 609 -2.84 -33.95 -3.25
C ALA A 609 -4.22 -33.79 -3.93
N VAL A 610 -4.50 -34.56 -4.99
CA VAL A 610 -5.88 -34.84 -5.41
C VAL A 610 -6.40 -36.06 -4.64
N SER A 611 -7.68 -36.00 -4.25
CA SER A 611 -8.61 -37.11 -3.91
C SER A 611 -9.01 -37.32 -2.42
N ARG A 612 -10.25 -37.82 -2.27
CA ARG A 612 -10.99 -38.24 -1.05
C ARG A 612 -11.60 -37.06 -0.25
N VAL A 613 -12.84 -37.07 0.24
CA VAL A 613 -13.96 -38.07 0.30
C VAL A 613 -15.25 -37.25 0.65
N GLN A 614 -16.51 -37.48 0.24
CA GLN A 614 -17.23 -38.51 -0.55
C GLN A 614 -18.60 -37.93 -1.04
N GLY A 615 -19.51 -38.75 -1.61
CA GLY A 615 -20.95 -38.66 -1.25
C GLY A 615 -21.91 -37.77 -2.06
N GLY A 616 -21.97 -37.92 -3.40
CA GLY A 616 -23.09 -37.41 -4.21
C GLY A 616 -23.17 -38.16 -5.54
N PRO A 617 -24.33 -38.18 -6.24
CA PRO A 617 -24.47 -38.89 -7.51
C PRO A 617 -23.39 -38.45 -8.52
N SER A 618 -22.89 -39.40 -9.31
CA SER A 618 -21.76 -39.18 -10.22
C SER A 618 -22.10 -38.28 -11.41
N ARG A 619 -23.36 -38.35 -11.87
CA ARG A 619 -23.89 -37.70 -13.06
C ARG A 619 -25.00 -36.68 -12.75
N TRP A 620 -25.27 -35.76 -13.68
CA TRP A 620 -26.50 -34.96 -13.67
C TRP A 620 -27.72 -35.88 -13.81
N ILE A 621 -28.81 -35.56 -13.09
CA ILE A 621 -30.06 -36.34 -13.11
C ILE A 621 -31.20 -35.41 -13.56
N GLY A 622 -32.00 -35.90 -14.51
CA GLY A 622 -33.17 -35.19 -15.02
C GLY A 622 -34.21 -34.87 -13.93
N PRO A 623 -35.11 -33.91 -14.20
CA PRO A 623 -36.24 -33.64 -13.33
C PRO A 623 -37.17 -34.85 -13.19
N PRO A 624 -37.99 -34.93 -12.12
CA PRO A 624 -39.13 -35.84 -12.05
C PRO A 624 -40.07 -35.63 -13.24
N SER A 625 -40.80 -36.67 -13.66
CA SER A 625 -41.73 -36.54 -14.79
C SER A 625 -42.80 -35.46 -14.49
N GLY A 626 -43.04 -34.60 -15.48
CA GLY A 626 -43.88 -33.41 -15.35
C GLY A 626 -43.18 -32.15 -14.81
N PHE A 627 -41.91 -32.21 -14.40
CA PHE A 627 -41.10 -31.04 -14.06
C PHE A 627 -40.13 -30.66 -15.19
N VAL A 628 -39.82 -29.37 -15.31
CA VAL A 628 -38.70 -28.85 -16.13
C VAL A 628 -37.55 -28.47 -15.21
N LYS A 629 -36.31 -28.82 -15.58
CA LYS A 629 -35.11 -28.43 -14.83
C LYS A 629 -34.38 -27.31 -15.54
N LEU A 630 -34.18 -26.18 -14.87
CA LEU A 630 -33.44 -25.03 -15.39
C LEU A 630 -32.12 -24.89 -14.64
N ASN A 631 -31.00 -24.84 -15.36
CA ASN A 631 -29.68 -24.56 -14.84
C ASN A 631 -29.28 -23.12 -15.22
N PHE A 632 -28.77 -22.32 -14.27
CA PHE A 632 -28.40 -20.90 -14.48
C PHE A 632 -26.97 -20.60 -14.01
N ASP A 633 -26.34 -19.56 -14.57
CA ASP A 633 -24.99 -19.09 -14.22
C ASP A 633 -24.84 -17.58 -14.55
N GLY A 634 -24.05 -16.86 -13.74
CA GLY A 634 -23.77 -15.43 -13.92
C GLY A 634 -22.28 -15.13 -14.13
N ALA A 635 -21.93 -14.57 -15.29
CA ALA A 635 -20.55 -14.24 -15.66
C ALA A 635 -20.29 -12.72 -15.58
N ILE A 636 -19.13 -12.33 -15.04
CA ILE A 636 -18.60 -10.96 -15.19
C ILE A 636 -17.88 -10.85 -16.54
N LEU A 637 -18.25 -9.86 -17.34
CA LEU A 637 -17.67 -9.56 -18.65
C LEU A 637 -16.86 -8.24 -18.59
N ASP A 638 -15.98 -8.04 -19.58
CA ASP A 638 -15.25 -6.79 -19.83
C ASP A 638 -14.61 -6.14 -18.59
N LYS A 639 -13.99 -6.97 -17.73
CA LYS A 639 -13.32 -6.56 -16.48
C LYS A 639 -14.26 -5.86 -15.47
N GLY A 640 -15.55 -6.15 -15.51
CA GLY A 640 -16.53 -5.64 -14.55
C GLY A 640 -17.39 -4.49 -15.05
N THR A 641 -17.38 -4.16 -16.36
CA THR A 641 -18.30 -3.15 -16.93
C THR A 641 -19.60 -3.75 -17.49
N ALA A 642 -19.70 -5.08 -17.55
CA ALA A 642 -20.90 -5.79 -17.99
C ALA A 642 -21.03 -7.15 -17.29
N MET A 643 -22.24 -7.72 -17.32
CA MET A 643 -22.50 -9.11 -16.94
C MET A 643 -23.13 -9.89 -18.09
N GLY A 644 -22.87 -11.20 -18.11
CA GLY A 644 -23.51 -12.18 -18.97
C GLY A 644 -24.35 -13.15 -18.14
N ILE A 645 -25.56 -13.42 -18.60
CA ILE A 645 -26.51 -14.34 -17.99
C ILE A 645 -26.67 -15.55 -18.90
N GLY A 646 -26.57 -16.76 -18.35
CA GLY A 646 -26.82 -18.01 -19.05
C GLY A 646 -27.88 -18.84 -18.33
N VAL A 647 -28.86 -19.36 -19.08
CA VAL A 647 -29.87 -20.30 -18.58
C VAL A 647 -30.09 -21.42 -19.61
N VAL A 648 -30.23 -22.67 -19.16
CA VAL A 648 -30.64 -23.81 -19.98
C VAL A 648 -31.73 -24.63 -19.28
N ALA A 649 -32.80 -24.95 -19.98
CA ALA A 649 -33.94 -25.71 -19.51
C ALA A 649 -33.99 -27.09 -20.16
N ARG A 650 -34.24 -28.13 -19.37
CA ARG A 650 -34.19 -29.54 -19.81
C ARG A 650 -35.38 -30.36 -19.34
N ASP A 651 -35.77 -31.33 -20.18
CA ASP A 651 -36.81 -32.32 -19.89
C ASP A 651 -36.29 -33.50 -19.05
N GLU A 652 -37.19 -34.43 -18.70
CA GLU A 652 -36.90 -35.69 -17.98
C GLU A 652 -35.83 -36.57 -18.66
N ARG A 653 -35.57 -36.37 -19.96
CA ARG A 653 -34.58 -37.10 -20.77
C ARG A 653 -33.26 -36.35 -20.91
N GLY A 654 -33.13 -35.18 -20.28
CA GLY A 654 -31.95 -34.31 -20.38
C GLY A 654 -31.85 -33.53 -21.69
N ARG A 655 -32.87 -33.56 -22.55
CA ARG A 655 -32.89 -32.78 -23.80
C ARG A 655 -33.14 -31.31 -23.46
N CYS A 656 -32.43 -30.41 -24.16
CA CYS A 656 -32.77 -28.99 -24.10
C CYS A 656 -34.18 -28.76 -24.66
N ILE A 657 -34.96 -27.93 -23.97
CA ILE A 657 -36.30 -27.48 -24.39
C ILE A 657 -36.44 -25.95 -24.31
N GLY A 658 -35.33 -25.25 -24.09
CA GLY A 658 -35.25 -23.80 -23.97
C GLY A 658 -33.91 -23.37 -23.41
N TRP A 659 -33.33 -22.28 -23.89
CA TRP A 659 -32.13 -21.66 -23.34
C TRP A 659 -32.14 -20.15 -23.53
N LEU A 660 -31.36 -19.43 -22.74
CA LEU A 660 -31.19 -17.99 -22.76
C LEU A 660 -29.71 -17.63 -22.61
N SER A 661 -29.21 -16.69 -23.42
CA SER A 661 -27.96 -15.97 -23.20
C SER A 661 -28.21 -14.48 -23.36
N ARG A 662 -27.88 -13.67 -22.35
CA ARG A 662 -28.19 -12.23 -22.32
C ARG A 662 -27.04 -11.44 -21.69
N ARG A 663 -26.65 -10.34 -22.33
CA ARG A 663 -25.70 -9.35 -21.80
C ARG A 663 -26.44 -8.17 -21.16
N ILE A 664 -25.88 -7.64 -20.07
CA ILE A 664 -26.34 -6.41 -19.41
C ILE A 664 -25.11 -5.55 -19.09
N ASP A 665 -25.02 -4.35 -19.68
CA ASP A 665 -23.89 -3.42 -19.53
C ASP A 665 -24.00 -2.59 -18.24
N VAL A 666 -23.83 -3.24 -17.09
CA VAL A 666 -23.82 -2.60 -15.76
C VAL A 666 -22.64 -3.14 -14.94
N MET A 667 -21.99 -2.26 -14.17
CA MET A 667 -20.93 -2.66 -13.23
C MET A 667 -21.52 -3.35 -12.00
N VAL A 668 -21.24 -4.65 -11.84
CA VAL A 668 -21.81 -5.49 -10.78
C VAL A 668 -20.80 -6.49 -10.19
N SER A 669 -21.11 -6.98 -8.98
CA SER A 669 -20.39 -8.10 -8.36
C SER A 669 -20.83 -9.45 -8.94
N GLY A 670 -20.01 -10.49 -8.76
CA GLY A 670 -20.35 -11.85 -9.20
C GLY A 670 -21.62 -12.40 -8.52
N GLU A 671 -21.83 -12.12 -7.23
CA GLU A 671 -23.06 -12.53 -6.52
C GLU A 671 -24.32 -11.87 -7.12
N MET A 672 -24.21 -10.63 -7.60
CA MET A 672 -25.30 -9.94 -8.29
C MET A 672 -25.57 -10.55 -9.66
N ALA A 673 -24.53 -10.90 -10.44
CA ALA A 673 -24.70 -11.57 -11.74
C ALA A 673 -25.43 -12.92 -11.59
N GLU A 674 -25.07 -13.72 -10.57
CA GLU A 674 -25.76 -14.96 -10.22
C GLU A 674 -27.24 -14.72 -9.83
N ALA A 675 -27.51 -13.68 -9.03
CA ALA A 675 -28.87 -13.34 -8.62
C ALA A 675 -29.76 -12.93 -9.82
N TRP A 676 -29.21 -12.18 -10.77
CA TRP A 676 -29.89 -11.83 -12.01
C TRP A 676 -30.12 -13.05 -12.91
N ALA A 677 -29.17 -13.99 -12.99
CA ALA A 677 -29.34 -15.24 -13.73
C ALA A 677 -30.45 -16.13 -13.12
N ALA A 678 -30.54 -16.22 -11.79
CA ALA A 678 -31.64 -16.91 -11.11
C ALA A 678 -33.02 -16.28 -11.38
N ARG A 679 -33.08 -14.94 -11.41
CA ARG A 679 -34.29 -14.17 -11.77
C ARG A 679 -34.73 -14.41 -13.20
N GLU A 680 -33.81 -14.33 -14.17
CA GLU A 680 -34.10 -14.63 -15.58
C GLU A 680 -34.52 -16.08 -15.78
N ALA A 681 -33.96 -17.06 -15.06
CA ALA A 681 -34.41 -18.44 -15.13
C ALA A 681 -35.87 -18.61 -14.66
N THR A 682 -36.25 -17.92 -13.57
CA THR A 682 -37.63 -17.96 -13.06
C THR A 682 -38.59 -17.25 -14.02
N GLN A 683 -38.17 -16.14 -14.62
CA GLN A 683 -38.95 -15.44 -15.65
C GLN A 683 -39.08 -16.24 -16.94
N LEU A 684 -38.05 -16.96 -17.38
CA LEU A 684 -38.10 -17.85 -18.54
C LEU A 684 -39.15 -18.96 -18.34
N ALA A 685 -39.19 -19.57 -17.15
CA ALA A 685 -40.20 -20.57 -16.82
C ALA A 685 -41.63 -20.03 -16.91
N LEU A 686 -41.87 -18.81 -16.42
CA LEU A 686 -43.17 -18.11 -16.56
C LEU A 686 -43.51 -17.82 -18.03
N ARG A 687 -42.57 -17.26 -18.81
CA ARG A 687 -42.78 -16.94 -20.24
C ARG A 687 -43.07 -18.19 -21.09
N ARG A 688 -42.42 -19.31 -20.77
CA ARG A 688 -42.63 -20.61 -21.44
C ARG A 688 -43.79 -21.43 -20.89
N GLY A 689 -44.47 -20.95 -19.84
CA GLY A 689 -45.65 -21.61 -19.26
C GLY A 689 -45.35 -22.96 -18.60
N TRP A 690 -44.18 -23.15 -18.01
CA TRP A 690 -43.80 -24.39 -17.31
C TRP A 690 -44.27 -24.33 -15.84
N PRO A 691 -45.35 -25.04 -15.44
CA PRO A 691 -45.98 -24.84 -14.14
C PRO A 691 -45.19 -25.47 -12.98
N MET A 692 -44.35 -26.47 -13.27
CA MET A 692 -43.56 -27.18 -12.26
C MET A 692 -42.10 -27.20 -12.67
N VAL A 693 -41.25 -26.52 -11.88
CA VAL A 693 -39.83 -26.33 -12.20
C VAL A 693 -38.88 -26.60 -11.04
N VAL A 694 -37.67 -27.02 -11.40
CA VAL A 694 -36.52 -27.12 -10.51
C VAL A 694 -35.43 -26.21 -11.07
N ILE A 695 -35.07 -25.16 -10.33
CA ILE A 695 -34.08 -24.17 -10.75
C ILE A 695 -32.76 -24.43 -9.99
N GLU A 696 -31.67 -24.65 -10.72
CA GLU A 696 -30.37 -25.10 -10.20
C GLU A 696 -29.25 -24.11 -10.55
N GLY A 697 -28.37 -23.83 -9.59
CA GLY A 697 -27.15 -23.04 -9.81
C GLY A 697 -26.01 -23.47 -8.88
N ASP A 698 -24.77 -23.13 -9.22
CA ASP A 698 -23.58 -23.54 -8.45
C ASP A 698 -23.11 -22.51 -7.39
N CYS A 699 -23.82 -21.39 -7.26
CA CYS A 699 -23.66 -20.46 -6.15
C CYS A 699 -24.48 -20.91 -4.91
N LEU A 700 -23.87 -21.77 -4.07
CA LEU A 700 -24.51 -22.25 -2.82
C LEU A 700 -25.00 -21.11 -1.91
N VAL A 701 -24.28 -19.99 -1.85
CA VAL A 701 -24.63 -18.84 -1.01
C VAL A 701 -25.94 -18.21 -1.47
N LEU A 702 -26.09 -17.96 -2.77
CA LEU A 702 -27.31 -17.43 -3.36
C LEU A 702 -28.49 -18.40 -3.20
N ILE A 703 -28.30 -19.69 -3.47
CA ILE A 703 -29.36 -20.70 -3.28
C ILE A 703 -29.80 -20.77 -1.81
N SER A 704 -28.87 -20.67 -0.85
CA SER A 704 -29.21 -20.59 0.57
C SER A 704 -29.97 -19.32 0.94
N LYS A 705 -29.67 -18.17 0.31
CA LYS A 705 -30.45 -16.93 0.47
C LYS A 705 -31.85 -17.05 -0.12
N ILE A 706 -31.99 -17.53 -1.37
CA ILE A 706 -33.30 -17.71 -2.04
C ILE A 706 -34.19 -18.72 -1.29
N ARG A 707 -33.62 -19.77 -0.68
CA ARG A 707 -34.38 -20.72 0.14
C ARG A 707 -34.83 -20.16 1.50
N ASN A 708 -34.28 -19.04 1.94
CA ASN A 708 -34.61 -18.45 3.22
C ASN A 708 -35.75 -17.42 3.05
N ALA A 709 -36.83 -17.57 3.81
CA ALA A 709 -38.01 -16.71 3.72
C ALA A 709 -37.86 -15.38 4.50
N THR A 710 -36.74 -15.14 5.19
CA THR A 710 -36.48 -13.87 5.87
C THR A 710 -36.02 -12.80 4.87
N GLN A 711 -36.53 -11.58 5.02
CA GLN A 711 -36.07 -10.41 4.26
C GLN A 711 -34.54 -10.25 4.35
N ASP A 712 -33.87 -10.24 3.19
CA ASP A 712 -32.42 -10.07 3.08
C ASP A 712 -32.11 -8.61 2.76
N PHE A 713 -31.37 -7.93 3.64
CA PHE A 713 -30.97 -6.53 3.49
C PHE A 713 -29.60 -6.33 2.81
N SER A 714 -29.03 -7.37 2.21
CA SER A 714 -27.83 -7.27 1.36
C SER A 714 -28.19 -6.74 -0.06
N PRO A 715 -27.22 -6.29 -0.87
CA PRO A 715 -27.50 -5.70 -2.19
C PRO A 715 -28.31 -6.58 -3.16
N VAL A 716 -28.26 -7.91 -3.01
CA VAL A 716 -29.06 -8.86 -3.82
C VAL A 716 -30.48 -9.08 -3.29
N GLY A 717 -30.82 -8.56 -2.11
CA GLY A 717 -32.12 -8.71 -1.45
C GLY A 717 -33.34 -8.32 -2.31
N PRO A 718 -33.35 -7.16 -2.99
CA PRO A 718 -34.43 -6.79 -3.90
C PRO A 718 -34.62 -7.79 -5.06
N VAL A 719 -33.52 -8.31 -5.61
CA VAL A 719 -33.53 -9.33 -6.67
C VAL A 719 -34.10 -10.66 -6.15
N ILE A 720 -33.80 -11.03 -4.90
CA ILE A 720 -34.37 -12.21 -4.24
C ILE A 720 -35.88 -12.04 -3.99
N SER A 721 -36.34 -10.84 -3.59
CA SER A 721 -37.77 -10.55 -3.46
C SER A 721 -38.51 -10.71 -4.80
N ASP A 722 -37.91 -10.23 -5.89
CA ASP A 722 -38.41 -10.43 -7.25
C ASP A 722 -38.45 -11.91 -7.67
N ILE A 723 -37.43 -12.70 -7.29
CA ILE A 723 -37.41 -14.16 -7.50
C ILE A 723 -38.56 -14.82 -6.73
N HIS A 724 -38.77 -14.47 -5.46
CA HIS A 724 -39.87 -15.03 -4.65
C HIS A 724 -41.25 -14.68 -5.23
N LYS A 725 -41.47 -13.41 -5.62
CA LYS A 725 -42.70 -12.97 -6.28
C LYS A 725 -42.94 -13.76 -7.58
N SER A 726 -41.92 -13.88 -8.43
CA SER A 726 -42.00 -14.62 -9.69
C SER A 726 -42.25 -16.12 -9.48
N ALA A 727 -41.56 -16.73 -8.52
CA ALA A 727 -41.72 -18.15 -8.18
C ALA A 727 -43.10 -18.48 -7.59
N SER A 728 -43.72 -17.52 -6.89
CA SER A 728 -45.08 -17.68 -6.33
C SER A 728 -46.19 -17.80 -7.39
N ALA A 729 -45.93 -17.38 -8.63
CA ALA A 729 -46.84 -17.53 -9.76
C ALA A 729 -46.71 -18.90 -10.47
N LEU A 730 -45.78 -19.76 -10.04
CA LEU A 730 -45.60 -21.13 -10.54
C LEU A 730 -46.26 -22.14 -9.60
N SER A 731 -46.87 -23.19 -10.13
CA SER A 731 -47.54 -24.24 -9.33
C SER A 731 -46.57 -25.04 -8.46
N SER A 732 -45.31 -25.16 -8.87
CA SER A 732 -44.22 -25.69 -8.05
C SER A 732 -42.89 -25.14 -8.52
N CYS A 733 -42.10 -24.53 -7.64
CA CYS A 733 -40.78 -24.00 -7.96
C CYS A 733 -39.78 -24.31 -6.83
N ASN A 734 -38.76 -25.12 -7.13
CA ASN A 734 -37.74 -25.50 -6.15
C ASN A 734 -36.34 -25.01 -6.58
N PHE A 735 -35.69 -24.21 -5.75
CA PHE A 735 -34.30 -23.79 -5.96
C PHE A 735 -33.32 -24.80 -5.35
N ASN A 736 -32.31 -25.22 -6.11
CA ASN A 736 -31.37 -26.28 -5.74
C ASN A 736 -29.91 -25.86 -6.02
N PHE A 737 -28.99 -26.34 -5.18
CA PHE A 737 -27.55 -26.17 -5.43
C PHE A 737 -27.03 -27.38 -6.22
N VAL A 738 -26.25 -27.11 -7.26
CA VAL A 738 -25.63 -28.13 -8.11
C VAL A 738 -24.10 -27.97 -8.12
N LYS A 739 -23.34 -29.04 -8.34
CA LYS A 739 -21.89 -28.93 -8.55
C LYS A 739 -21.62 -28.24 -9.89
N ARG A 740 -20.59 -27.38 -9.93
CA ARG A 740 -20.12 -26.69 -11.15
C ARG A 740 -19.89 -27.60 -12.36
N SER A 741 -19.47 -28.85 -12.14
CA SER A 741 -19.30 -29.86 -13.19
C SER A 741 -20.58 -30.20 -13.95
N TYR A 742 -21.75 -29.94 -13.37
CA TYR A 742 -23.06 -30.17 -13.97
C TYR A 742 -23.81 -28.85 -14.30
N ASN A 743 -23.11 -27.70 -14.29
CA ASN A 743 -23.63 -26.38 -14.65
C ASN A 743 -22.85 -25.75 -15.82
N SER A 744 -22.01 -26.54 -16.51
CA SER A 744 -21.05 -26.07 -17.52
C SER A 744 -21.72 -25.47 -18.75
N VAL A 745 -22.92 -25.94 -19.12
CA VAL A 745 -23.68 -25.39 -20.24
C VAL A 745 -24.21 -23.99 -19.91
N ALA A 746 -24.77 -23.78 -18.72
CA ALA A 746 -25.21 -22.45 -18.27
C ALA A 746 -24.00 -21.49 -18.17
N HIS A 747 -22.88 -21.96 -17.61
CA HIS A 747 -21.63 -21.20 -17.52
C HIS A 747 -21.07 -20.77 -18.89
N CYS A 748 -21.19 -21.64 -19.90
CA CYS A 748 -20.77 -21.34 -21.27
C CYS A 748 -21.70 -20.29 -21.92
N LEU A 749 -23.01 -20.41 -21.72
CA LEU A 749 -24.00 -19.43 -22.20
C LEU A 749 -23.82 -18.05 -21.54
N ALA A 750 -23.49 -17.99 -20.25
CA ALA A 750 -23.23 -16.75 -19.53
C ALA A 750 -21.97 -16.05 -20.07
N LYS A 751 -20.88 -16.79 -20.27
CA LYS A 751 -19.62 -16.26 -20.82
C LYS A 751 -19.69 -15.86 -22.30
N SER A 752 -20.61 -16.45 -23.06
CA SER A 752 -20.79 -16.19 -24.50
C SER A 752 -21.79 -15.07 -24.80
N ALA A 753 -22.29 -14.38 -23.77
CA ALA A 753 -23.30 -13.33 -23.90
C ALA A 753 -22.77 -12.09 -24.65
N ASN A 754 -23.28 -11.89 -25.86
CA ASN A 754 -22.99 -10.74 -26.72
C ASN A 754 -24.13 -9.69 -26.65
N VAL A 755 -24.02 -8.62 -27.44
CA VAL A 755 -24.88 -7.41 -27.39
C VAL A 755 -26.39 -7.70 -27.58
N ALA A 756 -26.78 -8.81 -28.23
CA ALA A 756 -28.18 -9.20 -28.40
C ALA A 756 -28.57 -10.31 -27.41
N SER A 757 -29.77 -10.21 -26.82
CA SER A 757 -30.37 -11.30 -26.06
C SER A 757 -30.78 -12.43 -27.00
N LEU A 758 -30.28 -13.65 -26.77
CA LEU A 758 -30.57 -14.84 -27.56
C LEU A 758 -31.38 -15.82 -26.71
N GLU A 759 -32.52 -16.27 -27.24
CA GLU A 759 -33.37 -17.31 -26.66
C GLU A 759 -33.75 -18.31 -27.76
N GLY A 760 -33.84 -19.60 -27.44
CA GLY A 760 -34.20 -20.63 -28.42
C GLY A 760 -34.43 -21.99 -27.78
N ASP A 761 -34.88 -22.97 -28.57
CA ASP A 761 -35.22 -24.31 -28.07
C ASP A 761 -34.05 -25.28 -28.22
N ASP A 762 -33.34 -25.22 -29.36
CA ASP A 762 -32.12 -25.96 -29.64
C ASP A 762 -30.86 -25.16 -29.25
N LEU A 763 -29.95 -25.78 -28.50
CA LEU A 763 -28.70 -25.15 -28.05
C LEU A 763 -27.73 -24.84 -29.22
N PRO A 764 -26.94 -23.76 -29.13
CA PRO A 764 -25.88 -23.48 -30.09
C PRO A 764 -24.90 -24.66 -30.24
N LEU A 765 -24.43 -24.90 -31.46
CA LEU A 765 -23.51 -26.01 -31.79
C LEU A 765 -22.26 -26.08 -30.90
N ALA A 766 -21.71 -24.93 -30.50
CA ALA A 766 -20.55 -24.85 -29.61
C ALA A 766 -20.82 -25.41 -28.19
N THR A 767 -22.08 -25.39 -27.73
CA THR A 767 -22.51 -25.87 -26.41
C THR A 767 -23.00 -27.31 -26.39
N LEU A 768 -23.32 -27.93 -27.54
CA LEU A 768 -23.84 -29.30 -27.60
C LEU A 768 -22.86 -30.34 -27.02
N ASN A 769 -21.56 -30.16 -27.21
CA ASN A 769 -20.54 -31.06 -26.66
C ASN A 769 -20.49 -31.07 -25.12
N LEU A 770 -20.89 -29.97 -24.48
CA LEU A 770 -20.93 -29.86 -23.01
C LEU A 770 -22.14 -30.62 -22.42
N VAL A 771 -23.27 -30.65 -23.12
CA VAL A 771 -24.46 -31.44 -22.71
C VAL A 771 -24.10 -32.92 -22.60
N ASN A 772 -23.36 -33.45 -23.57
CA ASN A 772 -22.92 -34.85 -23.56
C ASN A 772 -21.96 -35.12 -22.37
N ASN A 773 -21.05 -34.19 -22.06
CA ASN A 773 -20.15 -34.35 -20.91
C ASN A 773 -20.88 -34.37 -19.56
N GLU A 774 -21.93 -33.55 -19.38
CA GLU A 774 -22.75 -33.53 -18.16
C GLU A 774 -23.62 -34.79 -17.96
N LEU A 775 -23.91 -35.51 -19.05
CA LEU A 775 -24.71 -36.74 -19.06
C LEU A 775 -23.85 -38.03 -19.03
N LEU A 776 -22.59 -37.97 -19.46
CA LEU A 776 -21.66 -39.11 -19.57
C LEU A 776 -20.63 -39.23 -18.44
N SER A 777 -20.47 -38.21 -17.58
CA SER A 777 -19.53 -38.21 -16.43
C SER A 777 -20.11 -38.87 -15.17
#